data_AF-A0A9P0CBY7-F1
#
_entry.id   AF-A0A9P0CBY7-F1
#
_cell.length_a   1.000
_cell.length_b   1.000
_cell.length_c   1.000
_cell.angle_alpha   90.00
_cell.angle_beta   90.00
_cell.angle_gamma   90.00
#
_symmetry.space_group_name_H-M   'P 1'
#
loop_
_entity.id
_entity.type
_entity.pdbx_description
1 polymer ?
#
loop_
_entity_poly.entity_id
_entity_poly.type
_entity_poly.pdbx_seq_one_letter_code
_entity_poly.pdbx_strand_id
1 'polypeptide(L)'
;MTFTAFFLEPSNFLSFLSSLRTSSEGATLVICSLSTTMCSLNFRQFFVFCLILCYHHIKVVNSSRSGHYVGCYKENSGKDFETLGRYFSDFRHDFDDMTPKRCFQLCFRRGFKYAGVQFGRECYCTNKELDNHKKTADGACQMPCPGDETKKCGGVMRLSVYATGLMAIESLPHGFHLGCFKENSGKEFETKGRFFSDFRRDFDTLTPPLCMEVCFRAGFKLSGVQFKRECYCSNKALDLTKQTDEGTCDLPCSGNANQRCGGVLRLDVFATGWTAIDSLPRGFHLGCFKENSGAVSDAMRIFPEYRQDLDNLTPKLCTDVCSRNGFAYAGVQFGKECYCSSMPVDMTKQTDEKTCNMPCAGDASQKCGGTLRLNVYATGHKQEKAEESPPSGFHLGCFKENSGKEFETLGRYFPDFRRDFDDLTPKRCLELCFRRGFKYAGLQFGVECYCTNKELDEHRKTVDSACQIPCPGDAAKKCGGKLRLNVYATGLTAIDSLPSGFHLGCFKENSGHEFDTKGRFFPDFRQDSDHLTPKLCLKICFENGYKLSGVQFGRECYCTNKKLDITKQTDEDSCKMGCTGDSRQKCGGVMRLNVYATGVSSINSLPDGFHLGCFRETEGHDVQNSERIFPDFREDFNHLTPKLCLRLCAKKQFRLAGVQFGKECYCSNRKLDMSRQTKPDECKMTCSGDVSEKCGGVWRMNIYATGVSEAGDENHLQDKVDSSTQQTMSTTSSSCVPARTMITNEKGPRRHKPACKNSVILFDDFEKIDLDRWQYDIKIPSKPDYEFSVYDSKPENIFIKHGALHIQPTLLNESFVENGKLELERCTGDVFNDECTRGTEFFILPPVQSARITSKQKFSFQYGLIEIQAKFPSGDWIAADIRLIPVTYSYGPFYESGTIRILSRGNSNLKTEDGREIGGRTVEASAMLGYGAKVRSKSVYYNDKSEWHQGFHNFTILWTPDDIMFMVDGKQRQNMMSNAPGLKLSDAVGFPSSEIKLWNTGTSIAPFDRPFHVSLGVSVGGIRDFEDGCDNNGKPKPWSNSDPRAMTAFWNNRQEWQTTWQKGDSAFIVKSIKITAV
;
A
#
# COMPACT_ATOMS: atom_id res chain seq x y z
N MET A 1 72.83 5.15 -6.87
CA MET A 1 72.99 6.35 -7.73
C MET A 1 71.69 6.59 -8.48
N THR A 2 71.40 7.83 -8.84
CA THR A 2 70.25 8.22 -9.68
C THR A 2 70.43 7.78 -11.13
N PHE A 3 69.34 7.52 -11.85
CA PHE A 3 69.16 7.99 -13.23
C PHE A 3 67.68 8.14 -13.60
N THR A 4 67.39 8.84 -14.69
CA THR A 4 66.11 9.49 -15.01
C THR A 4 65.38 8.85 -16.22
N ALA A 5 64.10 9.23 -16.41
CA ALA A 5 63.22 8.73 -17.47
C ALA A 5 63.54 9.29 -18.89
N PHE A 6 62.89 8.73 -19.93
CA PHE A 6 61.95 9.47 -20.81
C PHE A 6 61.09 8.53 -21.71
N PHE A 7 60.24 9.10 -22.57
CA PHE A 7 59.06 8.52 -23.26
C PHE A 7 59.34 7.80 -24.61
N LEU A 8 58.32 7.09 -25.14
CA LEU A 8 57.96 7.06 -26.59
C LEU A 8 56.48 6.66 -26.82
N GLU A 9 55.97 6.81 -28.06
CA GLU A 9 54.53 6.94 -28.39
C GLU A 9 53.83 5.74 -29.10
N PRO A 10 52.48 5.71 -29.19
CA PRO A 10 51.71 4.58 -29.73
C PRO A 10 51.01 4.85 -31.08
N SER A 11 51.25 3.99 -32.09
CA SER A 11 50.55 4.06 -33.40
C SER A 11 50.06 2.71 -33.98
N ASN A 12 50.62 1.57 -33.57
CA ASN A 12 50.41 0.27 -34.24
C ASN A 12 49.30 -0.64 -33.64
N PHE A 13 48.45 -0.16 -32.73
CA PHE A 13 47.51 -1.04 -31.99
C PHE A 13 46.24 -1.45 -32.77
N LEU A 14 45.95 -0.82 -33.92
CA LEU A 14 44.68 -1.03 -34.64
C LEU A 14 44.69 -2.19 -35.65
N SER A 15 45.85 -2.64 -36.12
CA SER A 15 45.97 -3.73 -37.11
C SER A 15 45.72 -5.12 -36.52
N PHE A 16 45.91 -5.31 -35.22
CA PHE A 16 45.81 -6.62 -34.56
C PHE A 16 44.37 -7.07 -34.28
N LEU A 17 43.43 -6.12 -34.15
CA LEU A 17 42.05 -6.40 -33.72
C LEU A 17 41.12 -6.91 -34.85
N SER A 18 41.55 -6.87 -36.12
CA SER A 18 40.74 -7.33 -37.26
C SER A 18 40.76 -8.85 -37.47
N SER A 19 41.72 -9.58 -36.88
CA SER A 19 41.97 -10.99 -37.18
C SER A 19 41.17 -12.01 -36.35
N LEU A 20 40.44 -11.59 -35.31
CA LEU A 20 39.78 -12.50 -34.35
C LEU A 20 38.25 -12.52 -34.55
N ARG A 21 37.81 -13.15 -35.65
CA ARG A 21 36.40 -13.44 -35.98
C ARG A 21 36.21 -14.84 -36.58
N THR A 22 36.43 -15.90 -35.80
CA THR A 22 36.03 -17.27 -36.16
C THR A 22 35.89 -18.16 -34.92
N SER A 23 35.13 -19.26 -35.06
CA SER A 23 35.02 -20.43 -34.16
C SER A 23 34.80 -20.19 -32.65
N SER A 24 33.59 -20.52 -32.19
CA SER A 24 33.24 -20.60 -30.77
C SER A 24 33.58 -21.95 -30.15
N GLU A 25 34.87 -22.22 -29.89
CA GLU A 25 35.35 -23.30 -29.01
C GLU A 25 36.85 -23.08 -28.73
N GLY A 26 37.26 -22.93 -27.46
CA GLY A 26 38.69 -22.77 -27.09
C GLY A 26 39.04 -21.70 -26.03
N ALA A 27 38.09 -20.92 -25.51
CA ALA A 27 38.39 -19.81 -24.59
C ALA A 27 38.66 -20.21 -23.11
N THR A 28 38.46 -21.48 -22.74
CA THR A 28 38.52 -21.94 -21.33
C THR A 28 39.93 -22.34 -20.86
N LEU A 29 40.95 -22.28 -21.72
CA LEU A 29 42.22 -23.01 -21.51
C LEU A 29 43.51 -22.18 -21.73
N VAL A 30 43.47 -20.87 -21.45
CA VAL A 30 44.66 -19.97 -21.50
C VAL A 30 44.86 -19.15 -20.21
N ILE A 31 43.86 -19.05 -19.33
CA ILE A 31 43.88 -18.11 -18.19
C ILE A 31 44.69 -18.62 -16.98
N CYS A 32 45.14 -19.89 -16.97
CA CYS A 32 45.94 -20.46 -15.87
C CYS A 32 47.48 -20.33 -16.04
N SER A 33 48.00 -19.66 -17.07
CA SER A 33 49.44 -19.70 -17.38
C SER A 33 50.08 -18.37 -17.83
N LEU A 34 49.54 -17.21 -17.41
CA LEU A 34 50.19 -15.89 -17.59
C LEU A 34 50.31 -15.07 -16.30
N SER A 35 50.59 -15.74 -15.18
CA SER A 35 51.04 -15.09 -13.95
C SER A 35 52.54 -14.75 -14.01
N THR A 36 52.90 -13.58 -14.58
CA THR A 36 54.04 -12.74 -14.14
C THR A 36 54.25 -11.45 -14.95
N THR A 37 53.79 -11.35 -16.21
CA THR A 37 54.22 -10.26 -17.13
C THR A 37 53.09 -9.58 -17.90
N MET A 38 52.34 -8.69 -17.23
CA MET A 38 51.43 -7.70 -17.84
C MET A 38 51.28 -6.43 -16.94
N CYS A 39 52.41 -5.85 -16.49
CA CYS A 39 52.40 -4.62 -15.68
C CYS A 39 52.54 -3.34 -16.54
N SER A 40 51.95 -3.34 -17.75
CA SER A 40 52.27 -2.36 -18.81
C SER A 40 51.10 -2.05 -19.76
N LEU A 41 49.85 -2.21 -19.31
CA LEU A 41 48.66 -1.68 -20.00
C LEU A 41 48.09 -0.48 -19.23
N ASN A 42 47.79 0.60 -19.94
CA ASN A 42 47.42 1.88 -19.33
C ASN A 42 45.94 1.93 -18.93
N PHE A 43 45.62 2.74 -17.90
CA PHE A 43 44.40 2.65 -17.07
C PHE A 43 43.08 2.61 -17.87
N ARG A 44 42.99 3.33 -19.01
CA ARG A 44 41.81 3.34 -19.89
C ARG A 44 41.46 1.95 -20.47
N GLN A 45 42.45 1.14 -20.86
CA GLN A 45 42.17 -0.18 -21.46
C GLN A 45 41.69 -1.19 -20.40
N PHE A 46 42.26 -1.16 -19.20
CA PHE A 46 41.79 -1.98 -18.08
C PHE A 46 40.36 -1.60 -17.66
N PHE A 47 40.03 -0.30 -17.69
CA PHE A 47 38.69 0.19 -17.41
C PHE A 47 37.66 -0.29 -18.46
N VAL A 48 38.00 -0.30 -19.75
CA VAL A 48 37.14 -0.86 -20.81
C VAL A 48 36.94 -2.38 -20.63
N PHE A 49 37.99 -3.12 -20.26
CA PHE A 49 37.87 -4.57 -20.01
C PHE A 49 36.96 -4.86 -18.81
N CYS A 50 37.09 -4.09 -17.72
CA CYS A 50 36.20 -4.18 -16.55
C CYS A 50 34.76 -3.76 -16.85
N LEU A 51 34.55 -2.75 -17.71
CA LEU A 51 33.21 -2.34 -18.16
C LEU A 51 32.54 -3.43 -19.02
N ILE A 52 33.28 -4.09 -19.91
CA ILE A 52 32.76 -5.23 -20.71
C ILE A 52 32.37 -6.40 -19.79
N LEU A 53 33.21 -6.72 -18.79
CA LEU A 53 32.89 -7.76 -17.79
C LEU A 53 31.67 -7.40 -16.92
N CYS A 54 31.55 -6.14 -16.47
CA CYS A 54 30.34 -5.67 -15.77
C CYS A 54 29.09 -5.77 -16.66
N TYR A 55 29.20 -5.39 -17.93
CA TYR A 55 28.11 -5.44 -18.91
C TYR A 55 27.68 -6.88 -19.27
N HIS A 56 28.42 -7.90 -18.84
CA HIS A 56 28.01 -9.31 -18.93
C HIS A 56 27.58 -9.91 -17.58
N HIS A 57 28.26 -9.58 -16.46
CA HIS A 57 27.84 -10.06 -15.14
C HIS A 57 26.47 -9.52 -14.69
N ILE A 58 26.05 -8.34 -15.17
CA ILE A 58 24.72 -7.77 -14.91
C ILE A 58 23.57 -8.60 -15.53
N LYS A 59 23.85 -9.54 -16.45
CA LYS A 59 22.80 -10.29 -17.18
C LYS A 59 22.33 -11.62 -16.56
N VAL A 60 22.95 -12.12 -15.48
CA VAL A 60 22.75 -13.53 -15.06
C VAL A 60 21.88 -13.73 -13.80
N VAL A 61 21.68 -12.70 -12.95
CA VAL A 61 20.83 -12.84 -11.74
C VAL A 61 19.75 -11.75 -11.69
N ASN A 62 18.61 -12.01 -12.34
CA ASN A 62 17.36 -11.26 -12.15
C ASN A 62 16.16 -12.05 -12.68
N SER A 63 15.32 -12.60 -11.80
CA SER A 63 14.08 -13.31 -12.18
C SER A 63 12.87 -12.95 -11.30
N SER A 64 12.74 -11.66 -10.97
CA SER A 64 11.47 -11.09 -10.46
C SER A 64 11.28 -9.65 -10.94
N ARG A 65 11.00 -9.49 -12.24
CA ARG A 65 10.57 -8.23 -12.88
C ARG A 65 9.56 -8.56 -13.98
N SER A 66 8.38 -7.94 -13.92
CA SER A 66 7.33 -8.07 -14.95
C SER A 66 7.82 -7.53 -16.31
N GLY A 67 7.43 -8.18 -17.41
CA GLY A 67 7.82 -7.78 -18.77
C GLY A 67 9.28 -8.07 -19.14
N HIS A 68 9.99 -8.88 -18.34
CA HIS A 68 11.38 -9.25 -18.60
C HIS A 68 11.53 -10.17 -19.82
N TYR A 69 12.49 -9.88 -20.70
CA TYR A 69 12.83 -10.70 -21.86
C TYR A 69 13.59 -11.96 -21.44
N VAL A 70 13.01 -13.13 -21.68
CA VAL A 70 13.55 -14.44 -21.31
C VAL A 70 14.51 -14.98 -22.38
N GLY A 71 14.27 -14.65 -23.66
CA GLY A 71 15.18 -14.97 -24.77
C GLY A 71 14.47 -15.26 -26.09
N CYS A 72 15.26 -15.55 -27.13
CA CYS A 72 14.76 -16.00 -28.43
C CYS A 72 14.56 -17.52 -28.45
N TYR A 73 13.39 -18.00 -28.91
CA TYR A 73 13.06 -19.43 -29.00
C TYR A 73 12.65 -19.85 -30.42
N LYS A 74 13.00 -21.07 -30.81
CA LYS A 74 12.61 -21.71 -32.07
C LYS A 74 11.16 -22.24 -32.01
N GLU A 75 10.37 -21.88 -33.00
CA GLU A 75 9.05 -22.46 -33.29
C GLU A 75 9.20 -23.85 -33.94
N ASN A 76 8.23 -24.75 -33.70
CA ASN A 76 8.18 -26.10 -34.28
C ASN A 76 8.21 -26.04 -35.82
N SER A 77 8.94 -26.96 -36.48
CA SER A 77 9.22 -26.86 -37.92
C SER A 77 9.31 -28.24 -38.59
N GLY A 78 8.74 -28.42 -39.79
CA GLY A 78 8.74 -29.70 -40.49
C GLY A 78 7.91 -30.74 -39.74
N LYS A 79 8.41 -31.98 -39.62
CA LYS A 79 7.71 -33.08 -38.92
C LYS A 79 7.28 -32.72 -37.49
N ASP A 80 8.04 -31.88 -36.78
CA ASP A 80 7.68 -31.41 -35.44
C ASP A 80 6.43 -30.53 -35.44
N PHE A 81 6.19 -29.76 -36.50
CA PHE A 81 4.99 -28.93 -36.66
C PHE A 81 3.78 -29.80 -37.03
N GLU A 82 3.97 -30.75 -37.93
CA GLU A 82 2.94 -31.72 -38.37
C GLU A 82 2.45 -32.61 -37.22
N THR A 83 3.32 -32.92 -36.24
CA THR A 83 3.01 -33.83 -35.12
C THR A 83 2.71 -33.15 -33.79
N LEU A 84 3.25 -31.94 -33.54
CA LEU A 84 3.14 -31.24 -32.24
C LEU A 84 2.54 -29.82 -32.36
N GLY A 85 2.09 -29.40 -33.55
CA GLY A 85 1.52 -28.07 -33.79
C GLY A 85 2.51 -26.93 -33.53
N ARG A 86 2.02 -25.76 -33.10
CA ARG A 86 2.88 -24.65 -32.64
C ARG A 86 3.37 -24.85 -31.21
N TYR A 87 4.60 -24.44 -30.95
CA TYR A 87 5.26 -24.52 -29.66
C TYR A 87 4.55 -23.65 -28.61
N PHE A 88 4.21 -22.40 -28.98
CA PHE A 88 3.26 -21.54 -28.28
C PHE A 88 1.91 -21.61 -29.01
N SER A 89 0.90 -22.20 -28.38
CA SER A 89 -0.40 -22.51 -29.03
C SER A 89 -1.64 -22.14 -28.23
N ASP A 90 -1.51 -21.82 -26.93
CA ASP A 90 -2.67 -21.68 -26.03
C ASP A 90 -3.57 -20.47 -26.36
N PHE A 91 -2.97 -19.37 -26.83
CA PHE A 91 -3.71 -18.21 -27.36
C PHE A 91 -2.83 -17.43 -28.35
N ARG A 92 -3.44 -16.91 -29.43
CA ARG A 92 -2.81 -16.00 -30.42
C ARG A 92 -3.69 -14.77 -30.62
N HIS A 93 -3.05 -13.61 -30.78
CA HIS A 93 -3.66 -12.40 -31.32
C HIS A 93 -2.60 -11.57 -32.02
N ASP A 94 -2.93 -10.95 -33.15
CA ASP A 94 -1.99 -10.16 -33.93
C ASP A 94 -2.29 -8.67 -33.75
N PHE A 95 -1.26 -7.82 -33.78
CA PHE A 95 -1.42 -6.37 -33.69
C PHE A 95 -0.72 -5.67 -34.86
N ASP A 96 -1.31 -4.57 -35.30
CA ASP A 96 -0.80 -3.72 -36.36
C ASP A 96 0.34 -2.83 -35.86
N ASP A 97 0.24 -2.36 -34.62
CA ASP A 97 1.24 -1.61 -33.85
C ASP A 97 2.00 -2.51 -32.85
N MET A 98 2.22 -3.79 -33.20
CA MET A 98 2.78 -4.77 -32.27
C MET A 98 4.05 -4.27 -31.55
N THR A 99 4.08 -4.42 -30.22
CA THR A 99 5.26 -4.24 -29.37
C THR A 99 5.32 -5.32 -28.30
N PRO A 100 6.50 -5.57 -27.68
CA PRO A 100 6.62 -6.54 -26.60
C PRO A 100 5.78 -6.17 -25.38
N LYS A 101 5.64 -4.87 -25.10
CA LYS A 101 4.79 -4.34 -24.02
C LYS A 101 3.33 -4.72 -24.25
N ARG A 102 2.81 -4.45 -25.46
CA ARG A 102 1.43 -4.78 -25.86
C ARG A 102 1.15 -6.29 -25.77
N CYS A 103 2.09 -7.13 -26.22
CA CYS A 103 1.97 -8.59 -26.11
C CYS A 103 2.04 -9.11 -24.67
N PHE A 104 3.04 -8.74 -23.85
CA PHE A 104 3.12 -9.25 -22.48
C PHE A 104 1.93 -8.80 -21.64
N GLN A 105 1.43 -7.58 -21.83
CA GLN A 105 0.24 -7.09 -21.14
C GLN A 105 -1.06 -7.76 -21.61
N LEU A 106 -1.11 -8.28 -22.84
CA LEU A 106 -2.22 -9.09 -23.33
C LEU A 106 -2.24 -10.47 -22.66
N CYS A 107 -1.09 -11.12 -22.58
CA CYS A 107 -0.93 -12.45 -21.98
C CYS A 107 -1.07 -12.43 -20.44
N PHE A 108 -0.52 -11.40 -19.78
CA PHE A 108 -0.69 -11.17 -18.34
C PHE A 108 -2.17 -11.09 -17.95
N ARG A 109 -2.94 -10.22 -18.65
CA ARG A 109 -4.38 -10.02 -18.42
C ARG A 109 -5.25 -11.24 -18.79
N ARG A 110 -4.68 -12.25 -19.45
CA ARG A 110 -5.33 -13.54 -19.77
C ARG A 110 -4.82 -14.71 -18.91
N GLY A 111 -3.97 -14.47 -17.91
CA GLY A 111 -3.51 -15.52 -16.99
C GLY A 111 -2.43 -16.45 -17.55
N PHE A 112 -1.62 -15.97 -18.52
CA PHE A 112 -0.54 -16.76 -19.12
C PHE A 112 0.85 -16.40 -18.54
N LYS A 113 1.63 -17.41 -18.11
CA LYS A 113 3.01 -17.28 -17.61
C LYS A 113 3.94 -16.55 -18.60
N TYR A 114 3.80 -16.84 -19.89
CA TYR A 114 4.71 -16.37 -20.93
C TYR A 114 3.99 -15.72 -22.11
N ALA A 115 4.66 -14.74 -22.72
CA ALA A 115 4.26 -14.05 -23.94
C ALA A 115 5.37 -14.18 -24.98
N GLY A 116 5.05 -14.58 -26.21
CA GLY A 116 6.00 -14.77 -27.31
C GLY A 116 5.59 -13.95 -28.53
N VAL A 117 6.45 -13.01 -28.95
CA VAL A 117 6.20 -12.21 -30.15
C VAL A 117 6.97 -12.79 -31.33
N GLN A 118 6.32 -13.00 -32.47
CA GLN A 118 6.88 -13.60 -33.68
C GLN A 118 6.51 -12.80 -34.93
N PHE A 119 7.37 -12.87 -35.95
CA PHE A 119 7.14 -12.32 -37.29
C PHE A 119 6.65 -10.85 -37.30
N GLY A 120 7.17 -10.02 -36.39
CA GLY A 120 6.84 -8.60 -36.28
C GLY A 120 5.47 -8.33 -35.63
N ARG A 121 4.40 -9.03 -36.06
CA ARG A 121 2.99 -8.73 -35.75
C ARG A 121 2.23 -9.83 -34.99
N GLU A 122 2.77 -11.03 -34.84
CA GLU A 122 2.07 -12.14 -34.16
C GLU A 122 2.40 -12.15 -32.65
N CYS A 123 1.39 -12.10 -31.76
CA CYS A 123 1.57 -12.32 -30.32
C CYS A 123 0.92 -13.64 -29.92
N TYR A 124 1.71 -14.49 -29.26
CA TYR A 124 1.29 -15.75 -28.67
C TYR A 124 1.41 -15.69 -27.16
N CYS A 125 0.48 -16.32 -26.45
CA CYS A 125 0.56 -16.52 -25.01
C CYS A 125 0.65 -18.02 -24.70
N THR A 126 1.34 -18.38 -23.62
CA THR A 126 1.33 -19.76 -23.14
C THR A 126 1.55 -19.90 -21.64
N ASN A 127 0.99 -20.97 -21.07
CA ASN A 127 1.27 -21.47 -19.72
C ASN A 127 2.24 -22.66 -19.71
N LYS A 128 2.70 -23.10 -20.89
CA LYS A 128 3.67 -24.16 -21.10
C LYS A 128 5.07 -23.71 -20.68
N GLU A 129 5.77 -24.55 -19.92
CA GLU A 129 7.13 -24.23 -19.49
C GLU A 129 8.13 -24.21 -20.66
N LEU A 130 9.13 -23.34 -20.54
CA LEU A 130 10.06 -23.03 -21.62
C LEU A 130 11.16 -24.09 -21.72
N ASP A 131 11.09 -24.90 -22.77
CA ASP A 131 12.13 -25.82 -23.20
C ASP A 131 13.40 -25.05 -23.62
N ASN A 132 14.46 -25.18 -22.81
CA ASN A 132 15.75 -24.55 -23.07
C ASN A 132 16.46 -25.11 -24.31
N HIS A 133 16.16 -26.33 -24.78
CA HIS A 133 16.70 -26.87 -26.03
C HIS A 133 16.16 -26.14 -27.28
N LYS A 134 15.04 -25.42 -27.14
CA LYS A 134 14.51 -24.52 -28.19
C LYS A 134 15.05 -23.10 -28.09
N LYS A 135 15.84 -22.76 -27.07
CA LYS A 135 16.43 -21.43 -26.95
C LYS A 135 17.52 -21.25 -28.01
N THR A 136 17.45 -20.18 -28.79
CA THR A 136 18.42 -19.85 -29.83
C THR A 136 19.10 -18.51 -29.54
N ALA A 137 20.22 -18.21 -30.19
CA ALA A 137 20.86 -16.90 -30.09
C ALA A 137 19.87 -15.77 -30.44
N ASP A 138 19.87 -14.69 -29.66
CA ASP A 138 18.97 -13.54 -29.86
C ASP A 138 19.07 -12.94 -31.26
N GLY A 139 20.19 -13.14 -31.97
CA GLY A 139 20.36 -12.79 -33.40
C GLY A 139 19.31 -13.38 -34.34
N ALA A 140 18.59 -14.44 -33.95
CA ALA A 140 17.48 -14.99 -34.71
C ALA A 140 16.12 -14.28 -34.46
N CYS A 141 16.07 -13.41 -33.44
CA CYS A 141 14.91 -12.61 -33.07
C CYS A 141 15.21 -11.10 -33.23
N GLN A 142 15.39 -10.65 -34.46
CA GLN A 142 15.77 -9.26 -34.78
C GLN A 142 14.78 -8.56 -35.71
N MET A 143 13.60 -9.15 -35.97
CA MET A 143 12.55 -8.47 -36.73
C MET A 143 12.01 -7.30 -35.89
N PRO A 144 12.00 -6.06 -36.44
CA PRO A 144 11.53 -4.90 -35.70
C PRO A 144 10.04 -5.01 -35.38
N CYS A 145 9.63 -4.33 -34.31
CA CYS A 145 8.24 -4.21 -33.89
C CYS A 145 7.57 -3.01 -34.59
N PRO A 146 6.47 -3.18 -35.33
CA PRO A 146 5.79 -2.07 -36.02
C PRO A 146 5.35 -0.91 -35.12
N GLY A 147 5.05 -1.15 -33.84
CA GLY A 147 4.73 -0.07 -32.89
C GLY A 147 5.93 0.55 -32.16
N ASP A 148 7.14 0.02 -32.35
CA ASP A 148 8.40 0.55 -31.79
C ASP A 148 9.59 -0.15 -32.47
N GLU A 149 10.11 0.41 -33.58
CA GLU A 149 11.18 -0.23 -34.36
C GLU A 149 12.47 -0.49 -33.56
N THR A 150 12.65 0.16 -32.40
CA THR A 150 13.79 -0.09 -31.50
C THR A 150 13.65 -1.40 -30.70
N LYS A 151 12.52 -2.10 -30.82
CA LYS A 151 12.20 -3.34 -30.10
C LYS A 151 12.11 -4.54 -31.04
N LYS A 152 12.17 -5.75 -30.46
CA LYS A 152 12.31 -7.01 -31.18
C LYS A 152 11.06 -7.87 -31.04
N CYS A 153 10.45 -8.18 -32.18
CA CYS A 153 9.20 -8.91 -32.30
C CYS A 153 9.42 -10.26 -33.00
N GLY A 154 10.45 -10.99 -32.53
CA GLY A 154 10.79 -12.32 -33.01
C GLY A 154 11.45 -12.31 -34.39
N GLY A 155 11.09 -13.31 -35.20
CA GLY A 155 11.58 -13.50 -36.55
C GLY A 155 10.87 -14.66 -37.24
N VAL A 156 11.37 -15.09 -38.40
CA VAL A 156 10.79 -16.21 -39.16
C VAL A 156 10.94 -17.51 -38.36
N MET A 157 9.81 -18.07 -37.91
CA MET A 157 9.78 -19.23 -37.00
C MET A 157 10.58 -19.01 -35.70
N ARG A 158 10.59 -17.77 -35.18
CA ARG A 158 11.30 -17.37 -33.96
C ARG A 158 10.45 -16.46 -33.07
N LEU A 159 10.34 -16.84 -31.80
CA LEU A 159 9.58 -16.16 -30.77
C LEU A 159 10.52 -15.37 -29.86
N SER A 160 10.33 -14.06 -29.74
CA SER A 160 10.88 -13.25 -28.64
C SER A 160 10.01 -13.47 -27.41
N VAL A 161 10.51 -14.22 -26.43
CA VAL A 161 9.74 -14.62 -25.25
C VAL A 161 9.99 -13.69 -24.07
N TYR A 162 8.91 -13.29 -23.41
CA TYR A 162 8.88 -12.40 -22.26
C TYR A 162 8.07 -13.04 -21.12
N ALA A 163 8.55 -12.92 -19.89
CA ALA A 163 7.81 -13.34 -18.69
C ALA A 163 6.77 -12.29 -18.36
N THR A 164 5.51 -12.69 -18.19
CA THR A 164 4.41 -11.73 -17.95
C THR A 164 4.44 -11.13 -16.54
N GLY A 165 5.11 -11.79 -15.59
CA GLY A 165 5.13 -11.45 -14.17
C GLY A 165 4.29 -12.39 -13.30
N LEU A 166 3.52 -13.31 -13.91
CA LEU A 166 2.78 -14.37 -13.20
C LEU A 166 3.73 -15.50 -12.74
N MET A 167 4.52 -15.23 -11.69
CA MET A 167 5.37 -16.23 -11.06
C MET A 167 4.65 -16.94 -9.89
N ALA A 168 4.52 -18.26 -10.02
CA ALA A 168 4.49 -19.25 -8.94
C ALA A 168 3.75 -18.90 -7.60
N ILE A 169 2.43 -18.66 -7.71
CA ILE A 169 1.39 -19.11 -6.75
C ILE A 169 1.56 -18.73 -5.25
N GLU A 170 0.93 -17.64 -4.82
CA GLU A 170 0.36 -17.55 -3.44
C GLU A 170 -1.19 -17.60 -3.46
N SER A 171 -1.79 -17.22 -4.58
CA SER A 171 -3.23 -17.29 -4.87
C SER A 171 -3.58 -18.47 -5.77
N LEU A 172 -4.75 -19.08 -5.53
CA LEU A 172 -5.36 -20.00 -6.49
C LEU A 172 -5.65 -19.29 -7.83
N PRO A 173 -5.56 -19.99 -8.98
CA PRO A 173 -5.96 -19.43 -10.26
C PRO A 173 -7.41 -18.94 -10.25
N HIS A 174 -7.67 -17.78 -10.86
CA HIS A 174 -9.03 -17.41 -11.24
C HIS A 174 -9.57 -18.49 -12.18
N GLY A 175 -10.71 -19.10 -11.83
CA GLY A 175 -11.20 -20.30 -12.53
C GLY A 175 -11.17 -21.57 -11.69
N PHE A 176 -10.39 -21.63 -10.61
CA PHE A 176 -10.17 -22.87 -9.88
C PHE A 176 -11.43 -23.32 -9.12
N HIS A 177 -11.93 -24.51 -9.46
CA HIS A 177 -13.08 -25.14 -8.81
C HIS A 177 -12.69 -25.67 -7.43
N LEU A 178 -13.57 -25.45 -6.45
CA LEU A 178 -13.36 -25.75 -5.03
C LEU A 178 -14.30 -26.86 -4.53
N GLY A 179 -15.13 -27.43 -5.40
CA GLY A 179 -16.05 -28.52 -5.09
C GLY A 179 -17.50 -28.08 -4.83
N CYS A 180 -18.35 -29.09 -4.62
CA CYS A 180 -19.78 -28.95 -4.35
C CYS A 180 -20.05 -28.88 -2.84
N PHE A 181 -20.84 -27.88 -2.41
CA PHE A 181 -21.18 -27.64 -0.99
C PHE A 181 -22.69 -27.62 -0.74
N LYS A 182 -23.11 -28.13 0.41
CA LYS A 182 -24.49 -28.13 0.89
C LYS A 182 -24.87 -26.78 1.50
N GLU A 183 -25.97 -26.22 1.00
CA GLU A 183 -26.59 -25.01 1.53
C GLU A 183 -27.31 -25.29 2.87
N ASN A 184 -27.38 -24.28 3.73
CA ASN A 184 -28.09 -24.34 5.02
C ASN A 184 -29.60 -24.62 4.79
N SER A 185 -30.22 -25.43 5.65
CA SER A 185 -31.65 -25.76 5.53
C SER A 185 -32.34 -25.99 6.87
N GLY A 186 -33.68 -25.87 6.88
CA GLY A 186 -34.51 -25.98 8.09
C GLY A 186 -34.04 -25.04 9.21
N LYS A 187 -34.01 -25.55 10.44
CA LYS A 187 -33.57 -24.82 11.64
C LYS A 187 -32.15 -24.22 11.53
N GLU A 188 -31.27 -24.75 10.68
CA GLU A 188 -29.96 -24.13 10.46
C GLU A 188 -30.05 -22.89 9.56
N PHE A 189 -30.94 -22.89 8.56
CA PHE A 189 -31.22 -21.71 7.75
C PHE A 189 -31.91 -20.62 8.58
N GLU A 190 -32.89 -21.00 9.41
CA GLU A 190 -33.60 -20.09 10.33
C GLU A 190 -32.65 -19.37 11.32
N THR A 191 -31.57 -20.04 11.75
CA THR A 191 -30.65 -19.52 12.78
C THR A 191 -29.33 -18.95 12.23
N LYS A 192 -28.90 -19.31 11.01
CA LYS A 192 -27.61 -18.90 10.43
C LYS A 192 -27.71 -18.29 9.02
N GLY A 193 -28.91 -18.15 8.46
CA GLY A 193 -29.12 -17.69 7.08
C GLY A 193 -28.53 -18.68 6.05
N ARG A 194 -28.12 -18.17 4.88
CA ARG A 194 -27.40 -18.97 3.86
C ARG A 194 -25.93 -19.20 4.23
N PHE A 195 -25.38 -20.27 3.69
CA PHE A 195 -23.96 -20.58 3.77
C PHE A 195 -23.13 -19.52 3.03
N PHE A 196 -23.46 -19.21 1.77
CA PHE A 196 -22.95 -18.02 1.07
C PHE A 196 -24.00 -16.91 1.14
N SER A 197 -23.65 -15.79 1.78
CA SER A 197 -24.60 -14.73 2.19
C SER A 197 -24.20 -13.32 1.76
N ASP A 198 -22.94 -13.12 1.39
CA ASP A 198 -22.32 -11.78 1.42
C ASP A 198 -22.72 -10.94 0.19
N PHE A 199 -22.99 -11.60 -0.94
CA PHE A 199 -23.59 -11.02 -2.14
C PHE A 199 -24.28 -12.13 -2.96
N ARG A 200 -25.41 -11.82 -3.59
CA ARG A 200 -26.11 -12.68 -4.57
C ARG A 200 -26.54 -11.84 -5.78
N ARG A 201 -26.44 -12.41 -6.98
CA ARG A 201 -27.02 -11.87 -8.22
C ARG A 201 -27.44 -13.01 -9.14
N ASP A 202 -28.63 -12.93 -9.71
CA ASP A 202 -29.12 -13.94 -10.64
C ASP A 202 -28.93 -13.48 -12.09
N PHE A 203 -28.70 -14.44 -13.00
CA PHE A 203 -28.46 -14.19 -14.41
C PHE A 203 -29.30 -15.12 -15.30
N ASP A 204 -29.89 -14.59 -16.37
CA ASP A 204 -30.60 -15.36 -17.40
C ASP A 204 -29.66 -16.23 -18.24
N THR A 205 -28.38 -15.88 -18.29
CA THR A 205 -27.31 -16.56 -19.03
C THR A 205 -26.13 -16.87 -18.10
N LEU A 206 -26.41 -17.37 -16.89
CA LEU A 206 -25.36 -17.71 -15.92
C LEU A 206 -24.38 -18.73 -16.50
N THR A 207 -23.08 -18.50 -16.26
CA THR A 207 -22.01 -19.51 -16.38
C THR A 207 -21.06 -19.33 -15.19
N PRO A 208 -20.25 -20.35 -14.81
CA PRO A 208 -19.29 -20.19 -13.71
C PRO A 208 -18.26 -19.08 -13.97
N PRO A 209 -17.68 -18.91 -15.19
CA PRO A 209 -16.82 -17.76 -15.50
C PRO A 209 -17.49 -16.40 -15.32
N LEU A 210 -18.77 -16.26 -15.69
CA LEU A 210 -19.52 -15.02 -15.46
C LEU A 210 -19.68 -14.72 -13.96
N CYS A 211 -19.94 -15.75 -13.15
CA CYS A 211 -20.02 -15.59 -11.69
C CYS A 211 -18.66 -15.22 -11.08
N MET A 212 -17.59 -15.93 -11.47
CA MET A 212 -16.23 -15.69 -11.00
C MET A 212 -15.76 -14.27 -11.29
N GLU A 213 -15.97 -13.76 -12.50
CA GLU A 213 -15.60 -12.40 -12.90
C GLU A 213 -16.39 -11.32 -12.13
N VAL A 214 -17.69 -11.55 -11.89
CA VAL A 214 -18.53 -10.64 -11.10
C VAL A 214 -18.06 -10.60 -9.64
N CYS A 215 -17.77 -11.75 -9.04
CA CYS A 215 -17.24 -11.82 -7.67
C CYS A 215 -15.82 -11.27 -7.54
N PHE A 216 -14.96 -11.50 -8.54
CA PHE A 216 -13.59 -10.96 -8.61
C PHE A 216 -13.60 -9.42 -8.63
N ARG A 217 -14.41 -8.81 -9.50
CA ARG A 217 -14.55 -7.33 -9.58
C ARG A 217 -15.17 -6.73 -8.33
N ALA A 218 -16.03 -7.47 -7.63
CA ALA A 218 -16.60 -7.07 -6.35
C ALA A 218 -15.65 -7.30 -5.14
N GLY A 219 -14.44 -7.83 -5.35
CA GLY A 219 -13.44 -8.03 -4.29
C GLY A 219 -13.75 -9.19 -3.34
N PHE A 220 -14.55 -10.16 -3.77
CA PHE A 220 -14.82 -11.39 -3.02
C PHE A 220 -13.83 -12.49 -3.38
N LYS A 221 -13.41 -13.27 -2.38
CA LYS A 221 -12.49 -14.41 -2.51
C LYS A 221 -13.11 -15.60 -3.23
N LEU A 222 -14.38 -15.86 -2.97
CA LEU A 222 -15.11 -17.01 -3.45
C LEU A 222 -16.32 -16.58 -4.28
N SER A 223 -16.63 -17.40 -5.27
CA SER A 223 -17.88 -17.38 -6.03
C SER A 223 -18.56 -18.74 -5.89
N GLY A 224 -19.88 -18.79 -6.00
CA GLY A 224 -20.65 -20.03 -5.96
C GLY A 224 -21.87 -19.94 -6.85
N VAL A 225 -22.10 -20.95 -7.69
CA VAL A 225 -23.26 -21.01 -8.58
C VAL A 225 -24.25 -22.07 -8.10
N GLN A 226 -25.54 -21.76 -8.21
CA GLN A 226 -26.64 -22.61 -7.74
C GLN A 226 -27.86 -22.49 -8.68
N PHE A 227 -28.63 -23.58 -8.75
CA PHE A 227 -29.96 -23.62 -9.36
C PHE A 227 -30.03 -23.00 -10.76
N LYS A 228 -29.03 -23.31 -11.61
CA LYS A 228 -28.89 -22.88 -13.02
C LYS A 228 -28.70 -21.38 -13.29
N ARG A 229 -29.11 -20.50 -12.38
CA ARG A 229 -29.23 -19.04 -12.59
C ARG A 229 -28.68 -18.17 -11.45
N GLU A 230 -28.50 -18.72 -10.25
CA GLU A 230 -28.10 -17.96 -9.06
C GLU A 230 -26.57 -17.93 -8.95
N CYS A 231 -25.98 -16.73 -8.85
CA CYS A 231 -24.57 -16.53 -8.52
C CYS A 231 -24.45 -15.87 -7.13
N TYR A 232 -23.53 -16.38 -6.34
CA TYR A 232 -23.22 -15.92 -4.99
C TYR A 232 -21.74 -15.56 -4.90
N CYS A 233 -21.42 -14.53 -4.13
CA CYS A 233 -20.04 -14.20 -3.77
C CYS A 233 -19.87 -14.22 -2.25
N SER A 234 -18.66 -14.57 -1.80
CA SER A 234 -18.39 -14.79 -0.38
C SER A 234 -16.92 -14.47 -0.03
N ASN A 235 -16.72 -13.91 1.16
CA ASN A 235 -15.42 -13.79 1.83
C ASN A 235 -15.31 -14.72 3.06
N LYS A 236 -16.40 -15.43 3.39
CA LYS A 236 -16.50 -16.45 4.42
C LYS A 236 -15.59 -17.64 4.08
N ALA A 237 -14.88 -18.17 5.07
CA ALA A 237 -14.06 -19.38 4.87
C ALA A 237 -14.93 -20.58 4.48
N LEU A 238 -14.36 -21.50 3.70
CA LEU A 238 -15.02 -22.77 3.36
C LEU A 238 -15.20 -23.65 4.61
N ASP A 239 -16.31 -24.38 4.63
CA ASP A 239 -16.65 -25.36 5.67
C ASP A 239 -16.66 -26.75 5.02
N LEU A 240 -15.57 -27.50 5.22
CA LEU A 240 -15.43 -28.86 4.68
C LEU A 240 -16.51 -29.82 5.20
N THR A 241 -17.14 -29.54 6.34
CA THR A 241 -18.25 -30.38 6.85
C THR A 241 -19.52 -30.28 5.99
N LYS A 242 -19.57 -29.30 5.08
CA LYS A 242 -20.66 -29.11 4.11
C LYS A 242 -20.27 -29.53 2.68
N GLN A 243 -19.04 -29.96 2.43
CA GLN A 243 -18.67 -30.52 1.13
C GLN A 243 -19.43 -31.84 0.89
N THR A 244 -19.77 -32.13 -0.35
CA THR A 244 -20.63 -33.25 -0.75
C THR A 244 -20.22 -33.75 -2.13
N ASP A 245 -20.73 -34.93 -2.51
CA ASP A 245 -20.51 -35.53 -3.83
C ASP A 245 -20.85 -34.56 -4.98
N GLU A 246 -19.96 -34.46 -5.97
CA GLU A 246 -20.08 -33.54 -7.10
C GLU A 246 -21.26 -33.87 -8.03
N GLY A 247 -21.72 -35.11 -8.05
CA GLY A 247 -22.95 -35.53 -8.72
C GLY A 247 -24.21 -34.91 -8.12
N THR A 248 -24.10 -34.19 -6.99
CA THR A 248 -25.19 -33.37 -6.44
C THR A 248 -25.14 -31.89 -6.88
N CYS A 249 -24.10 -31.48 -7.61
CA CYS A 249 -24.01 -30.18 -8.30
C CYS A 249 -24.20 -30.38 -9.82
N ASP A 250 -25.25 -31.09 -10.21
CA ASP A 250 -25.49 -31.58 -11.58
C ASP A 250 -26.30 -30.64 -12.48
N LEU A 251 -26.89 -29.56 -11.93
CA LEU A 251 -27.85 -28.74 -12.69
C LEU A 251 -27.14 -27.92 -13.79
N PRO A 252 -27.56 -28.03 -15.07
CA PRO A 252 -26.92 -27.34 -16.18
C PRO A 252 -27.15 -25.82 -16.12
N CYS A 253 -26.09 -25.05 -16.38
CA CYS A 253 -26.11 -23.59 -16.37
C CYS A 253 -27.01 -23.01 -17.47
N SER A 254 -27.73 -21.93 -17.13
CA SER A 254 -28.65 -21.24 -18.04
C SER A 254 -27.96 -20.59 -19.26
N GLY A 255 -26.71 -20.13 -19.11
CA GLY A 255 -25.92 -19.59 -20.23
C GLY A 255 -25.11 -20.63 -21.00
N ASN A 256 -24.96 -21.86 -20.48
CA ASN A 256 -24.24 -22.94 -21.15
C ASN A 256 -24.62 -24.31 -20.55
N ALA A 257 -25.43 -25.09 -21.27
CA ALA A 257 -25.92 -26.39 -20.77
C ALA A 257 -24.80 -27.43 -20.52
N ASN A 258 -23.59 -27.22 -21.06
CA ASN A 258 -22.44 -28.10 -20.84
C ASN A 258 -21.65 -27.77 -19.55
N GLN A 259 -22.08 -26.77 -18.78
CA GLN A 259 -21.45 -26.35 -17.52
C GLN A 259 -22.40 -26.58 -16.34
N ARG A 260 -21.83 -26.92 -15.17
CA ARG A 260 -22.56 -27.15 -13.92
C ARG A 260 -22.78 -25.84 -13.16
N CYS A 261 -23.99 -25.65 -12.64
CA CYS A 261 -24.41 -24.49 -11.85
C CYS A 261 -25.10 -24.94 -10.56
N GLY A 262 -24.38 -25.74 -9.75
CA GLY A 262 -24.83 -26.24 -8.46
C GLY A 262 -26.01 -27.20 -8.56
N GLY A 263 -26.84 -27.22 -7.51
CA GLY A 263 -27.93 -28.19 -7.36
C GLY A 263 -29.01 -27.66 -6.41
N VAL A 264 -30.02 -28.49 -6.14
CA VAL A 264 -31.08 -28.13 -5.19
C VAL A 264 -30.49 -28.09 -3.77
N LEU A 265 -30.38 -26.89 -3.19
CA LEU A 265 -29.62 -26.63 -1.96
C LEU A 265 -28.16 -27.12 -2.06
N ARG A 266 -27.54 -26.95 -3.24
CA ARG A 266 -26.10 -27.18 -3.47
C ARG A 266 -25.47 -25.99 -4.22
N LEU A 267 -24.31 -25.56 -3.76
CA LEU A 267 -23.48 -24.52 -4.36
C LEU A 267 -22.25 -25.18 -4.98
N ASP A 268 -22.00 -24.93 -6.25
CA ASP A 268 -20.75 -25.32 -6.91
C ASP A 268 -19.80 -24.12 -6.83
N VAL A 269 -18.68 -24.28 -6.12
CA VAL A 269 -17.88 -23.14 -5.61
C VAL A 269 -16.56 -23.01 -6.34
N PHE A 270 -16.12 -21.77 -6.60
CA PHE A 270 -14.91 -21.47 -7.38
C PHE A 270 -14.14 -20.26 -6.82
N ALA A 271 -12.81 -20.31 -6.92
CA ALA A 271 -11.90 -19.23 -6.54
C ALA A 271 -11.89 -18.11 -7.58
N THR A 272 -12.00 -16.86 -7.11
CA THR A 272 -12.02 -15.66 -7.97
C THR A 272 -10.62 -15.16 -8.35
N GLY A 273 -9.55 -15.78 -7.84
CA GLY A 273 -8.18 -15.25 -7.88
C GLY A 273 -7.78 -14.43 -6.65
N TRP A 274 -8.73 -13.95 -5.82
CA TRP A 274 -8.43 -13.31 -4.53
C TRP A 274 -8.21 -14.31 -3.37
N THR A 275 -8.42 -15.62 -3.60
CA THR A 275 -8.20 -16.66 -2.58
C THR A 275 -6.72 -17.06 -2.54
N ALA A 276 -6.00 -16.55 -1.54
CA ALA A 276 -4.70 -17.07 -1.12
C ALA A 276 -4.85 -18.47 -0.50
N ILE A 277 -3.89 -19.36 -0.76
CA ILE A 277 -4.00 -20.77 -0.36
C ILE A 277 -3.89 -20.96 1.18
N ASP A 278 -3.26 -20.01 1.89
CA ASP A 278 -3.27 -19.91 3.36
C ASP A 278 -4.68 -19.71 3.96
N SER A 279 -5.66 -19.38 3.12
CA SER A 279 -7.07 -19.21 3.51
C SER A 279 -7.98 -20.38 3.12
N LEU A 280 -7.42 -21.49 2.60
CA LEU A 280 -8.12 -22.78 2.51
C LEU A 280 -8.12 -23.52 3.86
N PRO A 281 -9.17 -24.32 4.17
CA PRO A 281 -9.19 -25.15 5.37
C PRO A 281 -8.11 -26.25 5.37
N ARG A 282 -7.62 -26.61 6.55
CA ARG A 282 -6.75 -27.79 6.76
C ARG A 282 -7.47 -29.06 6.31
N GLY A 283 -6.83 -29.84 5.46
CA GLY A 283 -7.41 -31.04 4.83
C GLY A 283 -8.15 -30.77 3.51
N PHE A 284 -8.24 -29.52 3.03
CA PHE A 284 -8.79 -29.24 1.70
C PHE A 284 -7.91 -29.89 0.62
N HIS A 285 -8.48 -30.68 -0.28
CA HIS A 285 -7.79 -31.37 -1.37
C HIS A 285 -7.66 -30.46 -2.60
N LEU A 286 -6.43 -30.18 -3.05
CA LEU A 286 -6.15 -29.39 -4.25
C LEU A 286 -6.14 -30.25 -5.54
N GLY A 287 -6.23 -31.58 -5.40
CA GLY A 287 -6.33 -32.53 -6.51
C GLY A 287 -5.15 -33.50 -6.63
N CYS A 288 -5.20 -34.29 -7.69
CA CYS A 288 -4.20 -35.26 -8.13
C CYS A 288 -3.19 -34.61 -9.09
N PHE A 289 -1.89 -34.79 -8.84
CA PHE A 289 -0.80 -34.16 -9.61
C PHE A 289 0.16 -35.21 -10.18
N LYS A 290 0.62 -34.97 -11.42
CA LYS A 290 1.60 -35.83 -12.10
C LYS A 290 3.04 -35.39 -11.78
N GLU A 291 3.82 -36.26 -11.11
CA GLU A 291 5.25 -36.02 -10.92
C GLU A 291 6.03 -36.04 -12.25
N ASN A 292 7.18 -35.35 -12.27
CA ASN A 292 8.09 -35.33 -13.41
C ASN A 292 8.69 -36.74 -13.62
N SER A 293 8.43 -37.36 -14.77
CA SER A 293 8.92 -38.71 -15.10
C SER A 293 10.35 -38.68 -15.63
N GLY A 294 11.34 -38.63 -14.73
CA GLY A 294 12.76 -38.76 -15.04
C GLY A 294 13.62 -38.93 -13.78
N ALA A 295 14.45 -39.96 -13.74
CA ALA A 295 15.46 -40.16 -12.70
C ALA A 295 16.75 -39.39 -13.09
N VAL A 296 17.60 -38.87 -12.19
CA VAL A 296 17.72 -39.06 -10.73
C VAL A 296 17.96 -37.71 -10.03
N SER A 297 17.13 -37.32 -9.07
CA SER A 297 17.46 -36.55 -7.84
C SER A 297 16.18 -35.96 -7.21
N ASP A 298 16.12 -35.86 -5.87
CA ASP A 298 14.93 -35.33 -5.18
C ASP A 298 14.68 -33.83 -5.43
N ALA A 299 15.66 -33.11 -6.00
CA ALA A 299 15.55 -31.71 -6.43
C ALA A 299 14.53 -31.47 -7.58
N MET A 300 13.93 -32.51 -8.16
CA MET A 300 12.92 -32.40 -9.23
C MET A 300 11.50 -32.85 -8.83
N ARG A 301 11.26 -33.18 -7.56
CA ARG A 301 9.91 -33.55 -7.05
C ARG A 301 8.99 -32.34 -6.97
N ILE A 302 7.67 -32.59 -6.92
CA ILE A 302 6.67 -31.52 -6.72
C ILE A 302 6.83 -30.88 -5.33
N PHE A 303 7.02 -31.70 -4.29
CA PHE A 303 7.30 -31.26 -2.93
C PHE A 303 8.65 -31.82 -2.46
N PRO A 304 9.75 -31.07 -2.64
CA PRO A 304 11.10 -31.53 -2.29
C PRO A 304 11.53 -31.15 -0.86
N GLU A 305 10.75 -30.32 -0.14
CA GLU A 305 11.20 -29.74 1.14
C GLU A 305 11.24 -30.73 2.32
N TYR A 306 10.36 -31.72 2.32
CA TYR A 306 10.25 -32.75 3.34
C TYR A 306 9.47 -33.97 2.82
N ARG A 307 9.95 -35.16 3.13
CA ARG A 307 9.28 -36.45 2.91
C ARG A 307 9.36 -37.28 4.19
N GLN A 308 8.28 -38.00 4.51
CA GLN A 308 8.23 -39.02 5.54
C GLN A 308 7.35 -40.17 5.07
N ASP A 309 7.85 -41.40 5.14
CA ASP A 309 7.04 -42.59 4.86
C ASP A 309 6.37 -43.06 6.15
N LEU A 310 5.09 -43.44 6.06
CA LEU A 310 4.23 -43.75 7.20
C LEU A 310 3.46 -45.05 6.94
N ASP A 311 3.71 -46.09 7.75
CA ASP A 311 3.03 -47.39 7.61
C ASP A 311 1.51 -47.32 7.84
N ASN A 312 1.05 -46.32 8.61
CA ASN A 312 -0.36 -46.01 8.87
C ASN A 312 -0.77 -44.70 8.14
N LEU A 313 -0.30 -44.48 6.92
CA LEU A 313 -0.58 -43.25 6.18
C LEU A 313 -2.08 -43.08 5.93
N THR A 314 -2.57 -41.86 6.17
CA THR A 314 -3.82 -41.31 5.60
C THR A 314 -3.55 -39.86 5.17
N PRO A 315 -4.36 -39.25 4.28
CA PRO A 315 -4.17 -37.85 3.88
C PRO A 315 -4.42 -36.89 5.04
N LYS A 316 -5.30 -37.27 5.99
CA LYS A 316 -5.44 -36.57 7.27
C LYS A 316 -4.16 -36.64 8.11
N LEU A 317 -3.58 -37.82 8.30
CA LEU A 317 -2.32 -37.94 9.04
C LEU A 317 -1.19 -37.13 8.37
N CYS A 318 -1.10 -37.15 7.04
CA CYS A 318 -0.11 -36.38 6.31
C CYS A 318 -0.32 -34.86 6.44
N THR A 319 -1.55 -34.36 6.24
CA THR A 319 -1.85 -32.93 6.47
C THR A 319 -1.61 -32.51 7.92
N ASP A 320 -1.91 -33.38 8.88
CA ASP A 320 -1.62 -33.14 10.30
C ASP A 320 -0.11 -33.15 10.60
N VAL A 321 0.70 -33.97 9.92
CA VAL A 321 2.18 -33.95 9.98
C VAL A 321 2.73 -32.68 9.36
N CYS A 322 2.36 -32.34 8.13
CA CYS A 322 2.88 -31.17 7.42
C CYS A 322 2.50 -29.86 8.10
N SER A 323 1.26 -29.74 8.59
CA SER A 323 0.78 -28.57 9.36
C SER A 323 1.61 -28.35 10.64
N ARG A 324 1.98 -29.43 11.35
CA ARG A 324 2.82 -29.35 12.57
C ARG A 324 4.27 -28.97 12.28
N ASN A 325 4.79 -29.33 11.10
CA ASN A 325 6.14 -28.95 10.65
C ASN A 325 6.16 -27.58 9.91
N GLY A 326 5.09 -26.79 10.00
CA GLY A 326 5.02 -25.42 9.45
C GLY A 326 4.86 -25.31 7.92
N PHE A 327 4.76 -26.43 7.22
CA PHE A 327 4.54 -26.49 5.77
C PHE A 327 3.10 -26.11 5.44
N ALA A 328 2.88 -25.32 4.38
CA ALA A 328 1.56 -24.88 3.90
C ALA A 328 0.80 -25.97 3.10
N TYR A 329 1.51 -26.99 2.61
CA TYR A 329 1.01 -28.06 1.77
C TYR A 329 1.44 -29.44 2.28
N ALA A 330 0.59 -30.42 2.00
CA ALA A 330 0.84 -31.85 2.18
C ALA A 330 0.55 -32.59 0.88
N GLY A 331 1.25 -33.68 0.62
CA GLY A 331 1.04 -34.55 -0.53
C GLY A 331 1.16 -36.02 -0.14
N VAL A 332 0.26 -36.88 -0.62
CA VAL A 332 0.34 -38.34 -0.37
C VAL A 332 0.45 -39.13 -1.67
N GLN A 333 1.34 -40.11 -1.66
CA GLN A 333 1.73 -40.89 -2.83
C GLN A 333 2.12 -42.33 -2.44
N PHE A 334 2.02 -43.25 -3.40
CA PHE A 334 2.43 -44.65 -3.31
C PHE A 334 1.95 -45.39 -2.03
N GLY A 335 0.75 -45.05 -1.54
CA GLY A 335 0.11 -45.70 -0.38
C GLY A 335 0.71 -45.38 1.00
N LYS A 336 2.02 -45.10 1.09
CA LYS A 336 2.77 -44.84 2.34
C LYS A 336 3.59 -43.56 2.37
N GLU A 337 3.87 -42.92 1.23
CA GLU A 337 4.73 -41.73 1.17
C GLU A 337 3.93 -40.46 1.49
N CYS A 338 4.35 -39.70 2.51
CA CYS A 338 3.88 -38.35 2.79
C CYS A 338 4.97 -37.33 2.44
N TYR A 339 4.57 -36.24 1.80
CA TYR A 339 5.43 -35.13 1.38
C TYR A 339 4.86 -33.82 1.93
N CYS A 340 5.72 -32.87 2.29
CA CYS A 340 5.31 -31.56 2.77
C CYS A 340 6.08 -30.44 2.05
N SER A 341 5.46 -29.27 1.93
CA SER A 341 6.05 -28.11 1.25
C SER A 341 5.52 -26.78 1.79
N SER A 342 6.40 -25.78 1.86
CA SER A 342 6.07 -24.38 2.08
C SER A 342 5.82 -23.71 0.73
N MET A 343 6.61 -24.08 -0.27
CA MET A 343 6.42 -23.72 -1.67
C MET A 343 5.12 -24.33 -2.22
N PRO A 344 4.46 -23.61 -3.13
CA PRO A 344 3.18 -23.99 -3.70
C PRO A 344 3.27 -25.12 -4.74
N VAL A 345 2.15 -25.80 -4.95
CA VAL A 345 1.98 -26.76 -6.05
C VAL A 345 1.71 -26.04 -7.38
N ASP A 346 2.43 -26.43 -8.44
CA ASP A 346 2.17 -25.96 -9.80
C ASP A 346 0.86 -26.57 -10.34
N MET A 347 -0.20 -25.76 -10.31
CA MET A 347 -1.54 -26.14 -10.77
C MET A 347 -1.58 -26.65 -12.21
N THR A 348 -0.58 -26.34 -13.05
CA THR A 348 -0.51 -26.86 -14.44
C THR A 348 -0.14 -28.34 -14.52
N LYS A 349 0.23 -28.99 -13.40
CA LYS A 349 0.54 -30.43 -13.31
C LYS A 349 -0.61 -31.30 -12.80
N GLN A 350 -1.79 -30.72 -12.58
CA GLN A 350 -2.98 -31.46 -12.15
C GLN A 350 -3.42 -32.46 -13.24
N THR A 351 -4.02 -33.59 -12.85
CA THR A 351 -4.39 -34.69 -13.74
C THR A 351 -5.63 -35.43 -13.23
N ASP A 352 -6.14 -36.43 -13.96
CA ASP A 352 -7.38 -37.13 -13.59
C ASP A 352 -7.23 -37.86 -12.24
N GLU A 353 -8.15 -37.58 -11.32
CA GLU A 353 -8.29 -38.19 -9.99
C GLU A 353 -8.36 -39.72 -10.00
N LYS A 354 -8.76 -40.31 -11.13
CA LYS A 354 -8.71 -41.77 -11.36
C LYS A 354 -7.29 -42.32 -11.41
N THR A 355 -6.26 -41.47 -11.58
CA THR A 355 -4.85 -41.87 -11.57
C THR A 355 -4.18 -41.75 -10.20
N CYS A 356 -4.77 -41.03 -9.25
CA CYS A 356 -4.39 -41.05 -7.84
C CYS A 356 -5.28 -42.02 -7.05
N ASN A 357 -5.32 -43.28 -7.49
CA ASN A 357 -6.25 -44.31 -7.01
C ASN A 357 -5.64 -45.36 -6.07
N MET A 358 -4.39 -45.22 -5.65
CA MET A 358 -3.75 -46.19 -4.76
C MET A 358 -4.30 -46.06 -3.33
N PRO A 359 -4.73 -47.17 -2.68
CA PRO A 359 -5.25 -47.12 -1.31
C PRO A 359 -4.18 -46.68 -0.31
N CYS A 360 -4.58 -45.91 0.69
CA CYS A 360 -3.75 -45.52 1.82
C CYS A 360 -3.47 -46.71 2.75
N ALA A 361 -2.23 -46.83 3.24
CA ALA A 361 -1.84 -47.95 4.10
C ALA A 361 -2.53 -47.96 5.48
N GLY A 362 -2.92 -46.79 6.00
CA GLY A 362 -3.68 -46.65 7.25
C GLY A 362 -5.21 -46.72 7.10
N ASP A 363 -5.74 -46.53 5.89
CA ASP A 363 -7.16 -46.69 5.60
C ASP A 363 -7.35 -46.98 4.10
N ALA A 364 -7.67 -48.23 3.78
CA ALA A 364 -7.83 -48.68 2.39
C ALA A 364 -9.04 -48.06 1.66
N SER A 365 -9.94 -47.35 2.36
CA SER A 365 -11.01 -46.56 1.74
C SER A 365 -10.53 -45.20 1.20
N GLN A 366 -9.34 -44.74 1.61
CA GLN A 366 -8.78 -43.44 1.28
C GLN A 366 -7.69 -43.55 0.19
N LYS A 367 -7.48 -42.47 -0.58
CA LYS A 367 -6.59 -42.43 -1.75
C LYS A 367 -5.27 -41.71 -1.48
N CYS A 368 -4.17 -42.45 -1.49
CA CYS A 368 -2.81 -41.95 -1.28
C CYS A 368 -2.00 -41.95 -2.58
N GLY A 369 -2.47 -41.16 -3.56
CA GLY A 369 -1.78 -40.93 -4.83
C GLY A 369 -1.65 -42.18 -5.69
N GLY A 370 -0.48 -42.39 -6.29
CA GLY A 370 -0.19 -43.54 -7.14
C GLY A 370 1.22 -43.46 -7.75
N THR A 371 1.52 -44.28 -8.76
CA THR A 371 2.85 -44.31 -9.40
C THR A 371 3.14 -42.99 -10.14
N LEU A 372 4.08 -42.20 -9.60
CA LEU A 372 4.34 -40.80 -10.04
C LEU A 372 3.07 -39.94 -10.01
N ARG A 373 2.27 -40.09 -8.95
CA ARG A 373 1.01 -39.39 -8.72
C ARG A 373 0.86 -38.98 -7.25
N LEU A 374 0.67 -37.69 -7.02
CA LEU A 374 0.62 -37.07 -5.70
C LEU A 374 -0.76 -36.42 -5.47
N ASN A 375 -1.52 -36.88 -4.48
CA ASN A 375 -2.73 -36.16 -4.03
C ASN A 375 -2.30 -35.05 -3.08
N VAL A 376 -2.56 -33.79 -3.41
CA VAL A 376 -2.10 -32.60 -2.67
C VAL A 376 -3.23 -31.96 -1.86
N TYR A 377 -2.91 -31.48 -0.66
CA TYR A 377 -3.85 -30.94 0.32
C TYR A 377 -3.29 -29.71 1.04
N ALA A 378 -4.14 -28.78 1.46
CA ALA A 378 -3.79 -27.61 2.28
C ALA A 378 -3.65 -27.97 3.77
N THR A 379 -2.74 -27.30 4.47
CA THR A 379 -2.47 -27.53 5.91
C THR A 379 -2.98 -26.42 6.84
N GLY A 380 -3.28 -25.23 6.31
CA GLY A 380 -3.82 -24.07 7.06
C GLY A 380 -2.79 -23.21 7.83
N HIS A 381 -1.55 -23.07 7.36
CA HIS A 381 -0.43 -22.38 8.07
C HIS A 381 -0.04 -20.99 7.50
N LYS A 382 0.58 -20.06 8.30
CA LYS A 382 0.73 -18.59 8.02
C LYS A 382 2.06 -17.92 8.52
N GLN A 383 2.38 -16.64 8.16
CA GLN A 383 3.71 -15.97 8.38
C GLN A 383 3.73 -14.38 8.58
N GLU A 384 4.61 -13.75 9.44
CA GLU A 384 4.52 -12.29 9.94
C GLU A 384 5.87 -11.42 10.11
N LYS A 385 5.87 -10.08 10.53
CA LYS A 385 6.99 -8.99 10.48
C LYS A 385 7.12 -7.84 11.62
N ALA A 386 7.62 -6.56 11.40
CA ALA A 386 8.64 -5.75 12.23
C ALA A 386 8.65 -4.14 12.49
N GLU A 387 9.66 -3.50 13.22
CA GLU A 387 9.85 -2.05 13.75
C GLU A 387 11.35 -1.38 13.69
N GLU A 388 11.70 -0.15 14.22
CA GLU A 388 13.08 0.55 14.18
C GLU A 388 13.49 1.77 15.17
N SER A 389 14.55 2.65 14.96
CA SER A 389 15.46 3.36 15.99
C SER A 389 15.93 4.91 15.93
N PRO A 390 16.41 5.56 17.06
CA PRO A 390 17.12 6.93 17.17
C PRO A 390 18.23 7.16 18.32
N PRO A 391 19.02 8.28 18.55
CA PRO A 391 19.82 9.33 17.78
C PRO A 391 21.32 9.64 18.31
N SER A 392 22.11 10.62 17.77
CA SER A 392 23.64 10.72 17.79
C SER A 392 24.41 11.92 18.44
N GLY A 393 25.67 11.71 18.91
CA GLY A 393 26.72 12.76 19.05
C GLY A 393 27.41 12.92 20.44
N PHE A 394 26.89 12.26 21.47
CA PHE A 394 26.99 12.71 22.87
C PHE A 394 28.28 12.29 23.60
N HIS A 395 28.88 13.12 24.46
CA HIS A 395 30.07 12.76 25.25
C HIS A 395 29.70 11.94 26.50
N LEU A 396 30.48 10.89 26.79
CA LEU A 396 30.23 9.91 27.85
C LEU A 396 31.34 9.82 28.91
N GLY A 397 32.46 10.54 28.76
CA GLY A 397 33.52 10.68 29.79
C GLY A 397 34.78 9.82 29.57
N CYS A 398 35.69 9.87 30.55
CA CYS A 398 37.00 9.20 30.54
C CYS A 398 36.98 7.79 31.16
N PHE A 399 37.45 6.77 30.44
CA PHE A 399 37.46 5.36 30.85
C PHE A 399 38.87 4.74 30.83
N LYS A 400 39.11 3.74 31.68
CA LYS A 400 40.36 2.98 31.80
C LYS A 400 40.43 1.84 30.76
N GLU A 401 41.48 1.87 29.95
CA GLU A 401 41.88 0.78 29.06
C GLU A 401 42.62 -0.32 29.84
N ASN A 402 42.52 -1.57 29.38
CA ASN A 402 43.19 -2.75 29.94
C ASN A 402 44.72 -2.57 29.93
N SER A 403 45.42 -3.10 30.94
CA SER A 403 46.88 -2.94 31.01
C SER A 403 47.61 -4.06 31.76
N GLY A 404 48.90 -4.26 31.45
CA GLY A 404 49.70 -5.36 31.98
C GLY A 404 49.05 -6.72 31.67
N LYS A 405 49.02 -7.63 32.67
CA LYS A 405 48.36 -8.95 32.54
C LYS A 405 46.89 -8.88 32.12
N GLU A 406 46.18 -7.79 32.42
CA GLU A 406 44.78 -7.61 31.98
C GLU A 406 44.69 -7.42 30.45
N PHE A 407 45.65 -6.73 29.84
CA PHE A 407 45.72 -6.59 28.39
C PHE A 407 46.14 -7.90 27.72
N GLU A 408 47.10 -8.62 28.31
CA GLU A 408 47.55 -9.94 27.84
C GLU A 408 46.45 -11.00 27.89
N THR A 409 45.46 -10.87 28.78
CA THR A 409 44.37 -11.85 28.96
C THR A 409 43.03 -11.44 28.37
N LEU A 410 42.71 -10.14 28.31
CA LEU A 410 41.41 -9.61 27.87
C LEU A 410 41.48 -8.71 26.62
N GLY A 411 42.67 -8.52 26.04
CA GLY A 411 42.87 -7.62 24.90
C GLY A 411 42.53 -6.17 25.25
N ARG A 412 41.81 -5.47 24.37
CA ARG A 412 41.38 -4.09 24.58
C ARG A 412 39.96 -4.00 25.16
N TYR A 413 39.75 -3.00 25.99
CA TYR A 413 38.45 -2.66 26.56
C TYR A 413 37.44 -2.24 25.48
N PHE A 414 37.92 -1.54 24.44
CA PHE A 414 37.24 -1.31 23.15
C PHE A 414 37.92 -2.20 22.07
N PRO A 415 37.48 -3.45 21.86
CA PRO A 415 38.16 -4.37 20.95
C PRO A 415 37.69 -4.27 19.49
N ASP A 416 36.48 -3.77 19.23
CA ASP A 416 35.78 -4.01 17.96
C ASP A 416 36.40 -3.30 16.74
N PHE A 417 36.93 -2.07 16.90
CA PHE A 417 37.59 -1.32 15.81
C PHE A 417 38.51 -0.19 16.32
N ARG A 418 39.60 0.12 15.59
CA ARG A 418 40.54 1.24 15.85
C ARG A 418 40.98 1.93 14.54
N ARG A 419 41.24 3.25 14.58
CA ARG A 419 41.98 4.03 13.58
C ARG A 419 42.61 5.28 14.22
N ASP A 420 43.79 5.70 13.77
CA ASP A 420 44.52 6.85 14.34
C ASP A 420 44.58 8.04 13.35
N PHE A 421 44.81 9.26 13.85
CA PHE A 421 44.81 10.52 13.09
C PHE A 421 45.78 11.57 13.70
N ASP A 422 46.62 12.19 12.86
CA ASP A 422 47.60 13.21 13.30
C ASP A 422 46.95 14.53 13.74
N ASP A 423 45.75 14.82 13.24
CA ASP A 423 44.94 16.02 13.50
C ASP A 423 43.68 15.71 14.33
N LEU A 424 43.71 14.63 15.13
CA LEU A 424 42.50 14.06 15.75
C LEU A 424 41.68 15.10 16.52
N THR A 425 40.36 15.03 16.33
CA THR A 425 39.34 15.70 17.13
C THR A 425 38.19 14.74 17.45
N PRO A 426 37.42 14.96 18.54
CA PRO A 426 36.31 14.09 18.94
C PRO A 426 35.29 13.77 17.85
N LYS A 427 34.88 14.79 17.09
CA LYS A 427 33.88 14.68 16.02
C LYS A 427 34.32 13.69 14.93
N ARG A 428 35.59 13.72 14.52
CA ARG A 428 36.14 12.87 13.45
C ARG A 428 36.12 11.38 13.81
N CYS A 429 36.28 11.05 15.09
CA CYS A 429 36.17 9.68 15.57
C CYS A 429 34.72 9.18 15.58
N LEU A 430 33.80 10.01 16.07
CA LEU A 430 32.39 9.66 16.26
C LEU A 430 31.69 9.29 14.95
N GLU A 431 31.88 10.08 13.89
CA GLU A 431 31.27 9.86 12.57
C GLU A 431 31.70 8.54 11.91
N LEU A 432 32.94 8.08 12.19
CA LEU A 432 33.49 6.83 11.68
C LEU A 432 32.83 5.59 12.31
N CYS A 433 32.53 5.67 13.61
CA CYS A 433 31.94 4.59 14.38
C CYS A 433 30.43 4.44 14.12
N PHE A 434 29.71 5.57 14.02
CA PHE A 434 28.29 5.60 13.67
C PHE A 434 28.00 4.84 12.36
N ARG A 435 28.76 5.14 11.30
CA ARG A 435 28.62 4.51 9.97
C ARG A 435 28.93 3.00 9.94
N ARG A 436 29.36 2.40 11.05
CA ARG A 436 29.78 0.98 11.13
C ARG A 436 28.86 0.09 11.96
N GLY A 437 27.73 0.60 12.45
CA GLY A 437 26.82 -0.21 13.26
C GLY A 437 27.18 -0.24 14.76
N PHE A 438 28.16 0.57 15.22
CA PHE A 438 28.64 0.59 16.60
C PHE A 438 28.01 1.71 17.43
N LYS A 439 27.56 1.43 18.66
CA LYS A 439 26.95 2.40 19.60
C LYS A 439 27.89 3.46 20.18
N TYR A 440 29.18 3.14 20.31
CA TYR A 440 30.13 3.99 21.04
C TYR A 440 31.44 4.21 20.26
N ALA A 441 32.06 5.36 20.49
CA ALA A 441 33.36 5.78 19.97
C ALA A 441 34.27 6.22 21.12
N GLY A 442 35.60 6.05 21.04
CA GLY A 442 36.52 6.38 22.13
C GLY A 442 37.88 6.86 21.65
N LEU A 443 38.40 7.95 22.22
CA LEU A 443 39.66 8.57 21.80
C LEU A 443 40.76 8.38 22.86
N GLN A 444 41.96 7.98 22.47
CA GLN A 444 43.07 7.71 23.39
C GLN A 444 44.36 8.42 22.96
N PHE A 445 45.17 8.78 23.96
CA PHE A 445 46.55 9.25 23.83
C PHE A 445 46.80 10.36 22.78
N GLY A 446 45.83 11.26 22.58
CA GLY A 446 45.92 12.39 21.66
C GLY A 446 45.49 12.07 20.22
N VAL A 447 45.92 10.93 19.67
CA VAL A 447 45.82 10.60 18.22
C VAL A 447 45.02 9.33 17.89
N GLU A 448 44.64 8.51 18.86
CA GLU A 448 44.02 7.20 18.63
C GLU A 448 42.49 7.28 18.73
N CYS A 449 41.75 6.58 17.86
CA CYS A 449 40.28 6.50 17.88
C CYS A 449 39.80 5.04 17.78
N TYR A 450 38.72 4.72 18.49
CA TYR A 450 38.15 3.38 18.65
C TYR A 450 36.63 3.39 18.50
N CYS A 451 36.04 2.25 18.14
CA CYS A 451 34.59 2.03 18.14
C CYS A 451 34.21 0.77 18.91
N THR A 452 33.01 0.72 19.50
CA THR A 452 32.46 -0.52 20.05
C THR A 452 30.92 -0.56 20.15
N ASN A 453 30.35 -1.76 20.12
CA ASN A 453 28.96 -2.04 20.48
C ASN A 453 28.79 -2.51 21.93
N LYS A 454 29.90 -2.83 22.59
CA LYS A 454 29.96 -3.21 24.00
C LYS A 454 29.40 -2.08 24.86
N GLU A 455 28.42 -2.41 25.68
CA GLU A 455 27.86 -1.48 26.66
C GLU A 455 28.96 -1.00 27.62
N LEU A 456 28.97 0.30 27.91
CA LEU A 456 30.05 0.91 28.69
C LEU A 456 29.99 0.49 30.16
N ASP A 457 31.16 0.23 30.71
CA ASP A 457 31.38 -0.06 32.13
C ASP A 457 31.82 1.20 32.87
N GLU A 458 30.87 1.81 33.58
CA GLU A 458 31.09 3.03 34.37
C GLU A 458 32.09 2.84 35.53
N HIS A 459 32.49 1.61 35.90
CA HIS A 459 33.57 1.38 36.90
C HIS A 459 34.96 1.56 36.31
N ARG A 460 35.09 1.40 34.99
CA ARG A 460 36.29 1.81 34.25
C ARG A 460 36.34 3.32 34.06
N LYS A 461 35.21 4.02 34.19
CA LYS A 461 35.20 5.47 34.22
C LYS A 461 36.09 5.99 35.34
N THR A 462 36.69 7.14 35.11
CA THR A 462 37.65 7.77 36.01
C THR A 462 37.45 9.27 35.95
N VAL A 463 38.03 9.99 36.90
CA VAL A 463 38.11 11.45 36.83
C VAL A 463 38.61 11.89 35.45
N ASP A 464 37.89 12.80 34.77
CA ASP A 464 38.26 13.27 33.43
C ASP A 464 39.60 14.01 33.42
N SER A 465 40.13 14.39 34.60
CA SER A 465 41.51 14.83 34.79
C SER A 465 42.57 13.78 34.41
N ALA A 466 42.19 12.50 34.23
CA ALA A 466 43.03 11.45 33.67
C ALA A 466 43.02 11.40 32.12
N CYS A 467 42.04 12.07 31.47
CA CYS A 467 41.96 12.22 30.01
C CYS A 467 42.30 13.65 29.58
N GLN A 468 43.43 14.20 30.05
CA GLN A 468 43.76 15.62 29.84
C GLN A 468 44.72 15.91 28.68
N ILE A 469 45.13 14.88 27.92
CA ILE A 469 45.97 15.08 26.74
C ILE A 469 45.17 15.91 25.72
N PRO A 470 45.67 17.10 25.32
CA PRO A 470 44.99 17.94 24.35
C PRO A 470 44.94 17.25 22.98
N CYS A 471 43.86 17.48 22.24
CA CYS A 471 43.76 16.99 20.86
C CYS A 471 44.72 17.79 19.96
N PRO A 472 45.51 17.16 19.07
CA PRO A 472 46.40 17.88 18.17
C PRO A 472 45.67 18.85 17.23
N GLY A 473 44.48 18.47 16.75
CA GLY A 473 43.63 19.31 15.91
C GLY A 473 42.81 20.36 16.67
N ASP A 474 42.77 20.31 18.01
CA ASP A 474 42.11 21.32 18.86
C ASP A 474 42.67 21.23 20.29
N ALA A 475 43.65 22.08 20.60
CA ALA A 475 44.34 22.04 21.89
C ALA A 475 43.42 22.36 23.11
N ALA A 476 42.24 22.94 22.88
CA ALA A 476 41.25 23.19 23.91
C ALA A 476 40.35 21.97 24.20
N LYS A 477 40.34 20.96 23.32
CA LYS A 477 39.61 19.69 23.49
C LYS A 477 40.56 18.57 23.90
N LYS A 478 39.98 17.46 24.37
CA LYS A 478 40.70 16.38 25.05
C LYS A 478 40.52 15.04 24.35
N CYS A 479 41.64 14.41 24.01
CA CYS A 479 41.69 13.18 23.21
C CYS A 479 42.26 12.01 24.05
N GLY A 480 41.72 11.85 25.27
CA GLY A 480 42.07 10.75 26.17
C GLY A 480 43.33 10.98 27.00
N GLY A 481 43.95 9.88 27.41
CA GLY A 481 45.14 9.86 28.25
C GLY A 481 45.93 8.56 28.08
N LYS A 482 47.05 8.40 28.80
CA LYS A 482 47.83 7.15 28.73
C LYS A 482 47.02 6.01 29.36
N LEU A 483 46.62 5.03 28.53
CA LEU A 483 45.66 3.97 28.89
C LEU A 483 44.30 4.52 29.36
N ARG A 484 43.87 5.67 28.80
CA ARG A 484 42.56 6.28 29.08
C ARG A 484 41.84 6.68 27.80
N LEU A 485 40.63 6.19 27.61
CA LEU A 485 39.72 6.44 26.48
C LEU A 485 38.74 7.56 26.83
N ASN A 486 38.62 8.59 26.00
CA ASN A 486 37.59 9.63 26.12
C ASN A 486 36.42 9.27 25.19
N VAL A 487 35.28 8.86 25.75
CA VAL A 487 34.24 8.07 25.06
C VAL A 487 33.00 8.89 24.72
N TYR A 488 32.32 8.55 23.61
CA TYR A 488 31.16 9.25 23.05
C TYR A 488 30.13 8.25 22.48
N ALA A 489 28.83 8.60 22.51
CA ALA A 489 27.74 7.87 21.87
C ALA A 489 27.63 8.22 20.38
N THR A 490 27.74 7.21 19.51
CA THR A 490 27.63 7.40 18.06
C THR A 490 26.22 7.69 17.58
N GLY A 491 25.22 7.39 18.40
CA GLY A 491 23.82 7.37 17.98
C GLY A 491 23.40 6.18 17.16
N LEU A 492 24.07 5.06 17.37
CA LEU A 492 23.33 3.82 17.57
C LEU A 492 23.11 3.71 19.09
N THR A 493 21.90 3.45 19.59
CA THR A 493 20.83 2.57 19.09
C THR A 493 20.28 1.81 20.31
N ALA A 494 19.14 1.13 20.20
CA ALA A 494 18.64 0.13 21.13
C ALA A 494 18.18 -1.10 20.33
N ILE A 495 17.70 -2.14 21.01
CA ILE A 495 17.24 -3.39 20.39
C ILE A 495 15.71 -3.44 20.35
N ASP A 496 15.08 -2.79 21.32
CA ASP A 496 13.67 -2.48 21.53
C ASP A 496 13.02 -1.66 20.38
N SER A 497 13.77 -1.52 19.30
CA SER A 497 13.76 -0.49 18.28
C SER A 497 14.59 -1.00 17.08
N LEU A 498 14.54 -2.31 16.85
CA LEU A 498 15.06 -3.02 15.70
C LEU A 498 13.95 -3.91 15.14
N PRO A 499 14.05 -4.36 13.88
CA PRO A 499 12.99 -5.17 13.28
C PRO A 499 12.61 -6.40 14.12
N SER A 500 11.30 -6.68 14.28
CA SER A 500 10.85 -7.94 14.90
C SER A 500 11.37 -9.13 14.09
N GLY A 501 12.17 -9.99 14.72
CA GLY A 501 12.92 -11.06 14.07
C GLY A 501 14.32 -10.67 13.59
N PHE A 502 14.80 -9.45 13.83
CA PHE A 502 16.20 -9.06 13.61
C PHE A 502 17.10 -9.92 14.49
N HIS A 503 18.03 -10.65 13.87
CA HIS A 503 18.92 -11.56 14.59
C HIS A 503 20.05 -10.77 15.26
N LEU A 504 20.22 -11.01 16.56
CA LEU A 504 21.19 -10.30 17.40
C LEU A 504 22.46 -11.13 17.61
N GLY A 505 22.41 -12.43 17.29
CA GLY A 505 23.54 -13.36 17.29
C GLY A 505 23.31 -14.63 18.11
N CYS A 506 24.31 -15.49 18.07
CA CYS A 506 24.50 -16.64 18.95
C CYS A 506 25.08 -16.23 20.33
N PHE A 507 24.45 -16.67 21.42
CA PHE A 507 24.80 -16.33 22.81
C PHE A 507 25.00 -17.56 23.70
N LYS A 508 25.78 -17.40 24.78
CA LYS A 508 26.07 -18.45 25.77
C LYS A 508 25.22 -18.37 27.05
N GLU A 509 24.62 -19.50 27.41
CA GLU A 509 23.89 -19.70 28.69
C GLU A 509 24.86 -20.02 29.85
N ASN A 510 24.44 -19.77 31.09
CA ASN A 510 25.18 -20.16 32.29
C ASN A 510 25.14 -21.68 32.49
N SER A 511 26.25 -22.32 32.86
CA SER A 511 26.41 -23.78 32.79
C SER A 511 26.74 -24.49 34.10
N GLY A 512 26.18 -25.69 34.30
CA GLY A 512 26.75 -26.75 35.14
C GLY A 512 26.47 -26.68 36.64
N HIS A 513 26.81 -25.57 37.30
CA HIS A 513 26.69 -25.44 38.77
C HIS A 513 26.14 -24.09 39.27
N GLU A 514 26.04 -23.04 38.45
CA GLU A 514 25.44 -21.75 38.88
C GLU A 514 23.88 -21.78 38.94
N PHE A 515 23.26 -22.87 38.51
CA PHE A 515 21.80 -22.96 38.33
C PHE A 515 21.02 -22.71 39.65
N ASP A 516 21.52 -23.26 40.76
CA ASP A 516 20.94 -23.12 42.10
C ASP A 516 21.26 -21.79 42.81
N THR A 517 22.06 -20.90 42.21
CA THR A 517 22.51 -19.65 42.89
C THR A 517 22.24 -18.35 42.15
N LYS A 518 22.05 -18.35 40.81
CA LYS A 518 21.80 -17.11 40.05
C LYS A 518 20.69 -17.17 38.98
N GLY A 519 20.12 -18.34 38.69
CA GLY A 519 19.02 -18.50 37.73
C GLY A 519 19.39 -18.28 36.26
N ARG A 520 18.38 -18.33 35.39
CA ARG A 520 18.52 -18.33 33.92
C ARG A 520 18.72 -16.94 33.31
N PHE A 521 19.34 -16.91 32.13
CA PHE A 521 19.67 -15.67 31.43
C PHE A 521 18.40 -14.92 30.96
N PHE A 522 17.41 -15.65 30.44
CA PHE A 522 16.05 -15.19 30.14
C PHE A 522 15.07 -15.80 31.18
N PRO A 523 14.71 -15.09 32.26
CA PRO A 523 13.91 -15.67 33.34
C PRO A 523 12.42 -15.28 33.31
N ASP A 524 12.04 -14.21 32.61
CA ASP A 524 10.75 -13.52 32.79
C ASP A 524 9.55 -14.37 32.40
N PHE A 525 9.62 -15.08 31.25
CA PHE A 525 8.60 -16.02 30.80
C PHE A 525 9.24 -17.15 29.97
N ARG A 526 8.79 -18.39 30.18
CA ARG A 526 9.27 -19.60 29.48
C ARG A 526 8.08 -20.44 29.03
N GLN A 527 8.14 -20.99 27.83
CA GLN A 527 7.20 -22.02 27.39
C GLN A 527 7.91 -23.02 26.46
N ASP A 528 8.02 -24.27 26.90
CA ASP A 528 8.66 -25.33 26.11
C ASP A 528 7.71 -25.94 25.08
N SER A 529 8.25 -26.48 23.99
CA SER A 529 7.49 -27.16 22.96
C SER A 529 8.32 -28.21 22.24
N ASP A 530 7.81 -29.43 22.15
CA ASP A 530 8.34 -30.49 21.27
C ASP A 530 8.38 -30.06 19.79
N HIS A 531 7.65 -29.01 19.40
CA HIS A 531 7.59 -28.46 18.05
C HIS A 531 8.12 -27.01 17.97
N LEU A 532 9.14 -26.68 18.79
CA LEU A 532 9.68 -25.32 18.81
C LEU A 532 10.39 -24.92 17.50
N THR A 533 10.31 -23.63 17.16
CA THR A 533 11.15 -22.90 16.19
C THR A 533 11.39 -21.47 16.71
N PRO A 534 12.39 -20.71 16.19
CA PRO A 534 12.63 -19.32 16.60
C PRO A 534 11.41 -18.41 16.42
N LYS A 535 10.66 -18.60 15.32
CA LYS A 535 9.49 -17.79 14.96
C LYS A 535 8.29 -18.02 15.88
N LEU A 536 8.10 -19.27 16.35
CA LEU A 536 7.08 -19.58 17.35
C LEU A 536 7.37 -18.84 18.67
N CYS A 537 8.64 -18.79 19.08
CA CYS A 537 9.04 -18.08 20.29
C CYS A 537 8.82 -16.56 20.19
N LEU A 538 9.27 -15.95 19.09
CA LEU A 538 9.14 -14.52 18.81
C LEU A 538 7.72 -13.97 19.05
N LYS A 539 6.71 -14.68 18.53
CA LYS A 539 5.30 -14.25 18.60
C LYS A 539 4.77 -14.23 20.04
N ILE A 540 5.05 -15.31 20.80
CA ILE A 540 4.62 -15.46 22.19
C ILE A 540 5.12 -14.29 23.05
N CYS A 541 6.33 -13.79 22.77
CA CYS A 541 6.92 -12.66 23.48
C CYS A 541 6.26 -11.31 23.11
N PHE A 542 6.04 -11.04 21.82
CA PHE A 542 5.48 -9.77 21.35
C PHE A 542 4.05 -9.52 21.88
N GLU A 543 3.18 -10.53 21.80
CA GLU A 543 1.77 -10.41 22.23
C GLU A 543 1.62 -10.12 23.74
N ASN A 544 2.64 -10.44 24.53
CA ASN A 544 2.72 -10.17 25.97
C ASN A 544 3.57 -8.93 26.33
N GLY A 545 4.00 -8.14 25.34
CA GLY A 545 4.76 -6.90 25.55
C GLY A 545 6.24 -7.11 25.93
N TYR A 546 6.85 -8.24 25.56
CA TYR A 546 8.26 -8.53 25.78
C TYR A 546 9.13 -8.24 24.56
N LYS A 547 10.23 -7.51 24.77
CA LYS A 547 11.12 -6.92 23.76
C LYS A 547 12.10 -7.90 23.08
N LEU A 548 12.33 -9.07 23.69
CA LEU A 548 13.28 -10.08 23.21
C LEU A 548 12.72 -11.50 23.29
N SER A 549 13.19 -12.35 22.38
CA SER A 549 12.95 -13.81 22.38
C SER A 549 14.25 -14.59 22.16
N GLY A 550 14.32 -15.81 22.70
CA GLY A 550 15.47 -16.71 22.52
C GLY A 550 15.09 -18.19 22.57
N VAL A 551 15.80 -19.01 21.79
CA VAL A 551 15.55 -20.47 21.66
C VAL A 551 16.80 -21.32 21.90
N GLN A 552 16.63 -22.44 22.59
CA GLN A 552 17.71 -23.31 23.08
C GLN A 552 17.34 -24.81 23.04
N PHE A 553 18.37 -25.65 22.98
CA PHE A 553 18.33 -27.11 23.13
C PHE A 553 17.25 -27.81 22.28
N GLY A 554 16.99 -27.25 21.11
CA GLY A 554 15.97 -27.69 20.17
C GLY A 554 14.52 -27.39 20.56
N ARG A 555 14.15 -27.45 21.86
CA ARG A 555 12.76 -27.49 22.36
C ARG A 555 12.36 -26.38 23.33
N GLU A 556 13.29 -25.53 23.78
CA GLU A 556 13.07 -24.57 24.87
C GLU A 556 12.99 -23.12 24.38
N CYS A 557 11.90 -22.42 24.71
CA CYS A 557 11.66 -21.02 24.35
C CYS A 557 11.52 -20.12 25.57
N TYR A 558 12.14 -18.94 25.47
CA TYR A 558 12.21 -17.95 26.53
C TYR A 558 11.94 -16.54 25.98
N CYS A 559 11.18 -15.75 26.73
CA CYS A 559 10.87 -14.35 26.49
C CYS A 559 11.45 -13.47 27.60
N THR A 560 11.86 -12.24 27.27
CA THR A 560 12.35 -11.30 28.28
C THR A 560 12.23 -9.84 27.86
N ASN A 561 12.14 -8.94 28.86
CA ASN A 561 12.32 -7.49 28.73
C ASN A 561 13.68 -7.03 29.30
N LYS A 562 14.50 -7.97 29.77
CA LYS A 562 15.82 -7.75 30.36
C LYS A 562 16.85 -7.43 29.27
N LYS A 563 17.68 -6.39 29.49
CA LYS A 563 18.70 -5.94 28.53
C LYS A 563 19.68 -7.08 28.18
N LEU A 564 19.90 -7.28 26.88
CA LEU A 564 20.78 -8.32 26.35
C LEU A 564 22.26 -8.04 26.71
N ASP A 565 22.91 -9.01 27.36
CA ASP A 565 24.35 -8.98 27.66
C ASP A 565 25.16 -9.42 26.43
N ILE A 566 25.69 -8.44 25.70
CA ILE A 566 26.47 -8.66 24.48
C ILE A 566 27.81 -9.38 24.74
N THR A 567 28.31 -9.40 25.99
CA THR A 567 29.58 -10.06 26.32
C THR A 567 29.52 -11.59 26.26
N LYS A 568 28.31 -12.16 26.20
CA LYS A 568 28.07 -13.59 26.00
C LYS A 568 27.85 -13.99 24.54
N GLN A 569 27.96 -13.03 23.61
CA GLN A 569 27.95 -13.35 22.18
C GLN A 569 29.16 -14.23 21.84
N THR A 570 28.93 -15.26 21.05
CA THR A 570 29.93 -16.28 20.71
C THR A 570 29.81 -16.61 19.22
N ASP A 571 30.79 -17.33 18.69
CA ASP A 571 30.77 -17.74 17.28
C ASP A 571 29.47 -18.46 16.90
N GLU A 572 28.92 -18.06 15.75
CA GLU A 572 27.65 -18.51 15.18
C GLU A 572 27.53 -20.03 15.00
N ASP A 573 28.66 -20.74 14.92
CA ASP A 573 28.68 -22.20 14.80
C ASP A 573 28.38 -22.91 16.13
N SER A 574 28.54 -22.22 17.26
CA SER A 574 28.17 -22.74 18.58
C SER A 574 26.66 -22.95 18.75
N CYS A 575 25.85 -22.25 17.94
CA CYS A 575 24.38 -22.32 17.97
C CYS A 575 23.78 -23.13 16.82
N LYS A 576 24.46 -24.18 16.34
CA LYS A 576 24.01 -25.03 15.22
C LYS A 576 23.11 -26.22 15.59
N MET A 577 22.59 -26.32 16.81
CA MET A 577 21.68 -27.43 17.17
C MET A 577 20.32 -27.26 16.50
N GLY A 578 19.82 -28.34 15.91
CA GLY A 578 18.50 -28.38 15.27
C GLY A 578 17.35 -28.17 16.26
N CYS A 579 16.29 -27.49 15.81
CA CYS A 579 15.02 -27.43 16.53
C CYS A 579 14.35 -28.81 16.58
N THR A 580 13.60 -29.13 17.64
CA THR A 580 12.78 -30.36 17.64
C THR A 580 11.55 -30.23 16.73
N GLY A 581 11.15 -29.00 16.38
CA GLY A 581 10.18 -28.71 15.30
C GLY A 581 10.77 -28.61 13.89
N ASP A 582 12.08 -28.39 13.74
CA ASP A 582 12.83 -28.45 12.45
C ASP A 582 14.33 -28.55 12.71
N SER A 583 14.92 -29.73 12.51
CA SER A 583 16.32 -29.99 12.83
C SER A 583 17.32 -29.23 11.94
N ARG A 584 16.86 -28.57 10.88
CA ARG A 584 17.67 -27.68 10.02
C ARG A 584 17.77 -26.26 10.56
N GLN A 585 16.84 -25.84 11.42
CA GLN A 585 16.85 -24.51 12.03
C GLN A 585 17.73 -24.48 13.28
N LYS A 586 18.53 -23.43 13.40
CA LYS A 586 19.41 -23.19 14.55
C LYS A 586 18.58 -22.83 15.80
N CYS A 587 18.20 -23.80 16.64
CA CYS A 587 17.61 -23.57 17.96
C CYS A 587 18.68 -23.56 19.07
N GLY A 588 19.65 -22.66 18.94
CA GLY A 588 20.74 -22.53 19.90
C GLY A 588 21.65 -23.75 19.91
N GLY A 589 21.99 -24.24 21.10
CA GLY A 589 22.93 -25.35 21.28
C GLY A 589 22.87 -25.92 22.68
N VAL A 590 23.82 -26.81 22.99
CA VAL A 590 24.04 -27.25 24.39
C VAL A 590 24.47 -26.02 25.20
N MET A 591 23.53 -25.47 25.97
CA MET A 591 23.69 -24.22 26.73
C MET A 591 24.10 -23.04 25.84
N ARG A 592 23.44 -22.89 24.69
CA ARG A 592 23.52 -21.72 23.79
C ARG A 592 22.12 -21.29 23.33
N LEU A 593 21.95 -20.00 23.05
CA LEU A 593 20.72 -19.35 22.57
C LEU A 593 20.99 -18.65 21.24
N ASN A 594 20.05 -18.68 20.30
CA ASN A 594 19.95 -17.62 19.29
C ASN A 594 18.88 -16.61 19.73
N VAL A 595 19.16 -15.32 19.56
CA VAL A 595 18.36 -14.23 20.17
C VAL A 595 17.89 -13.22 19.13
N TYR A 596 16.64 -12.76 19.29
CA TYR A 596 15.94 -11.92 18.31
C TYR A 596 15.15 -10.79 18.99
N ALA A 597 15.14 -9.61 18.37
CA ALA A 597 14.33 -8.46 18.78
C ALA A 597 12.84 -8.64 18.44
N THR A 598 11.92 -8.05 19.21
CA THR A 598 10.47 -8.09 18.90
C THR A 598 9.86 -6.74 18.47
N GLY A 599 10.51 -5.60 18.77
CA GLY A 599 10.14 -4.24 18.32
C GLY A 599 8.99 -3.58 19.09
N VAL A 600 9.29 -2.83 20.17
CA VAL A 600 8.31 -2.11 21.00
C VAL A 600 8.95 -0.84 21.62
N SER A 601 8.67 0.35 21.07
CA SER A 601 9.41 1.59 21.32
C SER A 601 9.03 2.46 22.56
N SER A 602 8.33 3.61 22.43
CA SER A 602 8.33 4.70 23.46
C SER A 602 7.10 5.65 23.57
N ILE A 603 7.18 6.70 24.41
CA ILE A 603 6.09 7.66 24.78
C ILE A 603 5.94 8.90 23.86
N ASN A 604 7.01 9.40 23.21
CA ASN A 604 6.91 10.66 22.44
C ASN A 604 6.23 10.49 21.07
N SER A 605 5.71 9.31 20.76
CA SER A 605 4.86 8.98 19.61
C SER A 605 3.36 9.09 19.94
N LEU A 606 2.99 9.59 21.13
CA LEU A 606 1.61 9.64 21.61
C LEU A 606 0.89 10.97 21.24
N PRO A 607 -0.45 10.96 21.01
CA PRO A 607 -1.15 12.12 20.45
C PRO A 607 -1.37 13.31 21.41
N ASP A 608 -1.72 14.46 20.84
CA ASP A 608 -2.14 15.67 21.55
C ASP A 608 -3.23 15.39 22.61
N GLY A 609 -3.02 15.90 23.83
CA GLY A 609 -3.94 15.71 24.95
C GLY A 609 -3.86 14.34 25.63
N PHE A 610 -2.92 13.45 25.24
CA PHE A 610 -2.73 12.16 25.90
C PHE A 610 -2.43 12.35 27.40
N HIS A 611 -3.19 11.64 28.24
CA HIS A 611 -3.02 11.67 29.70
C HIS A 611 -1.87 10.75 30.12
N LEU A 612 -0.79 11.35 30.63
CA LEU A 612 0.42 10.64 31.04
C LEU A 612 0.27 10.00 32.44
N GLY A 613 -0.76 10.38 33.20
CA GLY A 613 -1.13 9.78 34.49
C GLY A 613 -1.32 10.78 35.63
N CYS A 614 -1.40 10.23 36.84
CA CYS A 614 -1.45 10.96 38.10
C CYS A 614 -0.08 10.96 38.77
N PHE A 615 0.39 12.13 39.22
CA PHE A 615 1.73 12.30 39.80
C PHE A 615 1.68 12.99 41.16
N ARG A 616 2.58 12.59 42.06
CA ARG A 616 2.71 13.16 43.41
C ARG A 616 3.81 14.23 43.49
N GLU A 617 3.45 15.40 44.02
CA GLU A 617 4.43 16.44 44.37
C GLU A 617 5.12 16.13 45.70
N THR A 618 6.21 16.86 45.98
CA THR A 618 7.08 16.63 47.13
C THR A 618 6.54 17.36 48.37
N GLU A 619 6.02 16.62 49.35
CA GLU A 619 5.61 17.20 50.65
C GLU A 619 6.85 17.43 51.53
N GLY A 620 7.01 18.65 52.05
CA GLY A 620 8.14 19.03 52.92
C GLY A 620 7.87 20.34 53.65
N HIS A 621 7.99 20.34 54.97
CA HIS A 621 7.55 21.44 55.86
C HIS A 621 8.58 22.57 56.04
N ASP A 622 9.61 22.66 55.19
CA ASP A 622 10.61 23.74 55.22
C ASP A 622 10.53 24.60 53.95
N VAL A 623 10.18 25.87 54.13
CA VAL A 623 9.72 26.79 53.07
C VAL A 623 10.88 27.28 52.18
N GLN A 624 12.12 26.90 52.49
CA GLN A 624 13.30 27.30 51.72
C GLN A 624 13.81 26.27 50.70
N ASN A 625 13.20 25.07 50.56
CA ASN A 625 13.70 24.04 49.63
C ASN A 625 12.68 23.03 49.06
N SER A 626 11.42 23.43 48.83
CA SER A 626 10.41 22.54 48.21
C SER A 626 10.37 22.63 46.67
N GLU A 627 10.85 21.59 45.96
CA GLU A 627 10.70 21.50 44.50
C GLU A 627 9.28 21.03 44.07
N ARG A 628 8.58 21.90 43.33
CA ARG A 628 7.37 21.57 42.55
C ARG A 628 7.74 20.90 41.22
N ILE A 629 6.85 20.07 40.70
CA ILE A 629 7.06 19.35 39.42
C ILE A 629 7.09 20.34 38.25
N PHE A 630 6.11 21.25 38.18
CA PHE A 630 6.01 22.29 37.15
C PHE A 630 6.12 23.69 37.79
N PRO A 631 7.33 24.24 37.99
CA PRO A 631 7.51 25.58 38.55
C PRO A 631 7.59 26.69 37.47
N ASP A 632 7.64 26.33 36.17
CA ASP A 632 8.06 27.24 35.10
C ASP A 632 7.01 28.31 34.75
N PHE A 633 5.73 27.94 34.77
CA PHE A 633 4.61 28.89 34.65
C PHE A 633 3.36 28.35 35.37
N ARG A 634 2.70 29.21 36.16
CA ARG A 634 1.43 28.95 36.85
C ARG A 634 0.45 30.09 36.57
N GLU A 635 -0.82 29.77 36.36
CA GLU A 635 -1.92 30.74 36.29
C GLU A 635 -3.18 30.14 36.92
N ASP A 636 -3.85 30.89 37.79
CA ASP A 636 -5.05 30.46 38.52
C ASP A 636 -6.31 30.93 37.80
N PHE A 637 -7.28 30.04 37.61
CA PHE A 637 -8.55 30.36 36.94
C PHE A 637 -9.74 30.05 37.83
N ASN A 638 -10.65 31.02 37.99
CA ASN A 638 -11.92 30.83 38.71
C ASN A 638 -12.81 29.73 38.08
N HIS A 639 -12.59 29.42 36.79
CA HIS A 639 -13.30 28.40 36.03
C HIS A 639 -12.32 27.55 35.20
N LEU A 640 -11.41 26.83 35.84
CA LEU A 640 -10.42 26.00 35.16
C LEU A 640 -11.03 24.73 34.55
N THR A 641 -10.48 24.29 33.41
CA THR A 641 -10.60 22.92 32.88
C THR A 641 -9.22 22.45 32.35
N PRO A 642 -8.96 21.13 32.22
CA PRO A 642 -7.69 20.64 31.67
C PRO A 642 -7.50 21.09 30.22
N LYS A 643 -8.59 21.19 29.45
CA LYS A 643 -8.58 21.68 28.06
C LYS A 643 -8.28 23.18 27.95
N LEU A 644 -8.68 23.99 28.93
CA LEU A 644 -8.25 25.39 29.03
C LEU A 644 -6.75 25.48 29.34
N CYS A 645 -6.27 24.69 30.31
CA CYS A 645 -4.86 24.66 30.68
C CYS A 645 -3.96 24.19 29.51
N LEU A 646 -4.32 23.08 28.85
CA LEU A 646 -3.65 22.57 27.66
C LEU A 646 -3.48 23.64 26.57
N ARG A 647 -4.53 24.42 26.29
CA ARG A 647 -4.50 25.51 25.31
C ARG A 647 -3.61 26.68 25.74
N LEU A 648 -3.64 27.04 27.02
CA LEU A 648 -2.80 28.09 27.59
C LEU A 648 -1.30 27.70 27.48
N CYS A 649 -0.96 26.49 27.90
CA CYS A 649 0.39 25.95 27.85
C CYS A 649 0.89 25.82 26.40
N ALA A 650 0.07 25.25 25.50
CA ALA A 650 0.42 25.13 24.08
C ALA A 650 0.63 26.50 23.42
N LYS A 651 -0.25 27.47 23.66
CA LYS A 651 -0.09 28.85 23.14
C LYS A 651 1.18 29.53 23.67
N LYS A 652 1.61 29.21 24.90
CA LYS A 652 2.86 29.66 25.52
C LYS A 652 4.07 28.75 25.20
N GLN A 653 3.95 27.81 24.26
CA GLN A 653 5.01 26.88 23.83
C GLN A 653 5.60 26.00 24.96
N PHE A 654 4.76 25.61 25.92
CA PHE A 654 5.08 24.58 26.91
C PHE A 654 4.58 23.21 26.47
N ARG A 655 5.45 22.20 26.57
CA ARG A 655 5.20 20.80 26.15
C ARG A 655 4.23 20.03 27.03
N LEU A 656 4.19 20.32 28.34
CA LEU A 656 3.31 19.65 29.29
C LEU A 656 2.35 20.64 29.94
N ALA A 657 1.12 20.20 30.14
CA ALA A 657 0.10 20.88 30.94
C ALA A 657 -0.25 20.03 32.16
N GLY A 658 -0.30 20.66 33.31
CA GLY A 658 -0.64 20.04 34.59
C GLY A 658 -1.77 20.81 35.26
N VAL A 659 -2.75 20.08 35.80
CA VAL A 659 -3.87 20.67 36.55
C VAL A 659 -3.91 20.12 37.98
N GLN A 660 -4.02 21.03 38.93
CA GLN A 660 -3.96 20.77 40.37
C GLN A 660 -4.99 21.62 41.11
N PHE A 661 -5.40 21.14 42.30
CA PHE A 661 -6.25 21.85 43.26
C PHE A 661 -7.54 22.47 42.68
N GLY A 662 -8.12 21.87 41.64
CA GLY A 662 -9.38 22.32 41.01
C GLY A 662 -9.31 23.61 40.18
N LYS A 663 -8.40 24.53 40.48
CA LYS A 663 -8.32 25.88 39.88
C LYS A 663 -6.93 26.32 39.39
N GLU A 664 -5.90 25.53 39.64
CA GLU A 664 -4.51 25.89 39.36
C GLU A 664 -4.01 25.22 38.07
N CYS A 665 -3.67 26.03 37.05
CA CYS A 665 -3.05 25.55 35.82
C CYS A 665 -1.53 25.75 35.89
N TYR A 666 -0.79 24.70 35.54
CA TYR A 666 0.66 24.68 35.49
C TYR A 666 1.14 24.27 34.10
N CYS A 667 2.13 24.97 33.58
CA CYS A 667 2.77 24.68 32.30
C CYS A 667 4.27 24.43 32.50
N SER A 668 4.83 23.48 31.77
CA SER A 668 6.26 23.17 31.87
C SER A 668 6.82 22.56 30.59
N ASN A 669 8.14 22.73 30.43
CA ASN A 669 8.97 22.05 29.43
C ASN A 669 9.91 21.00 30.07
N ARG A 670 9.82 20.75 31.39
CA ARG A 670 10.68 19.80 32.12
C ARG A 670 10.35 18.36 31.77
N LYS A 671 11.38 17.51 31.75
CA LYS A 671 11.24 16.07 31.56
C LYS A 671 10.48 15.45 32.74
N LEU A 672 9.41 14.72 32.44
CA LEU A 672 8.55 14.13 33.45
C LEU A 672 9.22 12.95 34.17
N ASP A 673 9.24 13.01 35.50
CA ASP A 673 9.75 11.95 36.38
C ASP A 673 8.70 10.85 36.58
N MET A 674 8.82 9.78 35.79
CA MET A 674 7.91 8.64 35.84
C MET A 674 7.95 7.88 37.18
N SER A 675 8.97 8.05 38.02
CA SER A 675 9.01 7.44 39.36
C SER A 675 8.04 8.07 40.36
N ARG A 676 7.49 9.25 40.02
CA ARG A 676 6.45 9.95 40.79
C ARG A 676 5.03 9.61 40.33
N GLN A 677 4.87 8.76 39.32
CA GLN A 677 3.56 8.29 38.89
C GLN A 677 2.93 7.44 40.01
N THR A 678 1.68 7.74 40.37
CA THR A 678 0.93 7.01 41.38
C THR A 678 -0.42 6.53 40.83
N LYS A 679 -1.22 5.87 41.67
CA LYS A 679 -2.54 5.37 41.31
C LYS A 679 -3.40 6.52 40.74
N PRO A 680 -4.06 6.36 39.57
CA PRO A 680 -4.90 7.41 38.97
C PRO A 680 -5.98 7.98 39.89
N ASP A 681 -6.35 7.21 40.92
CA ASP A 681 -7.35 7.54 41.91
C ASP A 681 -6.95 8.64 42.92
N GLU A 682 -5.66 8.99 43.03
CA GLU A 682 -5.21 10.11 43.88
C GLU A 682 -5.43 11.49 43.21
N CYS A 683 -5.65 11.53 41.89
CA CYS A 683 -5.89 12.77 41.13
C CYS A 683 -7.37 12.91 40.73
N LYS A 684 -8.25 12.86 41.72
CA LYS A 684 -9.73 12.85 41.56
C LYS A 684 -10.45 14.16 41.89
N MET A 685 -9.76 15.23 42.30
CA MET A 685 -10.39 16.52 42.62
C MET A 685 -11.01 17.14 41.37
N THR A 686 -12.23 17.66 41.50
CA THR A 686 -13.02 18.19 40.38
C THR A 686 -12.53 19.57 39.94
N CYS A 687 -12.68 19.91 38.66
CA CYS A 687 -12.30 21.23 38.15
C CYS A 687 -13.33 22.32 38.50
N SER A 688 -12.86 23.56 38.62
CA SER A 688 -13.67 24.74 38.98
C SER A 688 -14.50 25.33 37.83
N GLY A 689 -14.15 25.01 36.57
CA GLY A 689 -14.93 25.35 35.38
C GLY A 689 -15.84 24.21 34.89
N ASP A 690 -15.52 22.97 35.23
CA ASP A 690 -16.36 21.79 34.97
C ASP A 690 -16.17 20.74 36.07
N VAL A 691 -17.21 20.52 36.88
CA VAL A 691 -17.14 19.59 38.02
C VAL A 691 -17.13 18.11 37.60
N SER A 692 -17.29 17.78 36.32
CA SER A 692 -17.15 16.42 35.80
C SER A 692 -15.71 16.06 35.41
N GLU A 693 -14.83 17.05 35.20
CA GLU A 693 -13.42 16.85 34.86
C GLU A 693 -12.52 16.84 36.12
N LYS A 694 -11.33 16.21 36.01
CA LYS A 694 -10.42 15.96 37.15
C LYS A 694 -9.17 16.84 37.11
N CYS A 695 -9.13 17.88 37.94
CA CYS A 695 -8.00 18.81 38.08
C CYS A 695 -7.10 18.47 39.28
N GLY A 696 -6.53 17.26 39.27
CA GLY A 696 -5.50 16.82 40.22
C GLY A 696 -6.03 16.54 41.63
N GLY A 697 -5.37 17.09 42.64
CA GLY A 697 -5.70 16.98 44.06
C GLY A 697 -4.71 17.76 44.93
N VAL A 698 -4.77 17.58 46.25
CA VAL A 698 -3.79 18.19 47.18
C VAL A 698 -2.43 17.53 46.95
N TRP A 699 -1.41 18.29 46.53
CA TRP A 699 -0.10 17.78 46.11
C TRP A 699 -0.17 16.62 45.09
N ARG A 700 -1.20 16.62 44.23
CA ARG A 700 -1.44 15.62 43.18
C ARG A 700 -1.80 16.32 41.88
N MET A 701 -1.19 15.92 40.77
CA MET A 701 -1.36 16.58 39.47
C MET A 701 -1.67 15.56 38.37
N ASN A 702 -2.74 15.81 37.60
CA ASN A 702 -2.96 15.13 36.32
C ASN A 702 -2.13 15.84 35.25
N ILE A 703 -1.30 15.08 34.53
CA ILE A 703 -0.35 15.61 33.55
C ILE A 703 -0.67 15.12 32.15
N TYR A 704 -0.62 16.02 31.18
CA TYR A 704 -1.04 15.81 29.80
C TYR A 704 0.01 16.33 28.81
N ALA A 705 0.20 15.62 27.70
CA ALA A 705 0.99 16.11 26.57
C ALA A 705 0.21 17.19 25.79
N THR A 706 0.87 18.30 25.45
CA THR A 706 0.22 19.45 24.76
C THR A 706 0.22 19.37 23.24
N GLY A 707 1.08 18.52 22.65
CA GLY A 707 1.34 18.46 21.19
C GLY A 707 2.48 19.37 20.69
N VAL A 708 3.03 20.25 21.54
CA VAL A 708 4.14 21.15 21.16
C VAL A 708 5.46 20.39 21.01
N SER A 709 6.29 20.78 20.03
CA SER A 709 7.67 20.33 19.82
C SER A 709 8.67 21.50 19.93
N GLU A 710 9.97 21.23 20.04
CA GLU A 710 10.99 22.28 20.17
C GLU A 710 11.19 23.08 18.87
N ALA A 711 11.39 24.39 19.04
CA ALA A 711 11.95 25.30 18.04
C ALA A 711 13.17 26.00 18.67
N GLY A 712 14.21 26.27 17.87
CA GLY A 712 15.47 26.85 18.34
C GLY A 712 15.69 28.30 17.90
N ASP A 713 16.71 28.92 18.50
CA ASP A 713 17.22 30.28 18.27
C ASP A 713 17.67 30.51 16.80
N GLU A 714 17.83 31.74 16.28
CA GLU A 714 18.18 33.01 16.93
C GLU A 714 17.32 34.24 16.53
N ASN A 715 17.56 35.35 17.23
CA ASN A 715 17.04 36.71 17.00
C ASN A 715 17.68 37.34 15.72
N HIS A 716 17.35 38.55 15.23
CA HIS A 716 16.64 39.69 15.82
C HIS A 716 16.16 40.65 14.71
N LEU A 717 14.93 41.16 14.80
CA LEU A 717 14.58 42.59 14.57
C LEU A 717 13.13 42.84 15.01
N GLN A 718 12.88 43.99 15.64
CA GLN A 718 11.66 44.29 16.40
C GLN A 718 10.69 45.20 15.61
N ASP A 719 9.49 45.40 16.19
CA ASP A 719 8.50 46.46 15.87
C ASP A 719 7.76 46.34 14.52
N LYS A 720 6.46 46.65 14.39
CA LYS A 720 5.46 47.28 15.30
C LYS A 720 4.05 46.70 14.95
N VAL A 721 3.12 46.48 15.90
CA VAL A 721 2.02 47.41 16.32
C VAL A 721 1.12 47.82 15.14
N ASP A 722 -0.22 47.67 15.13
CA ASP A 722 -1.23 47.39 16.18
C ASP A 722 -2.34 46.41 15.66
N SER A 723 -3.10 45.67 16.48
CA SER A 723 -4.41 46.03 17.11
C SER A 723 -5.43 46.65 16.12
N SER A 724 -6.68 46.20 15.97
CA SER A 724 -7.66 45.71 16.97
C SER A 724 -8.65 44.68 16.36
N THR A 725 -9.20 43.68 17.10
CA THR A 725 -10.45 43.73 17.92
C THR A 725 -11.67 44.30 17.15
N GLN A 726 -12.89 43.71 17.14
CA GLN A 726 -13.61 42.81 18.07
C GLN A 726 -14.29 41.63 17.29
N GLN A 727 -14.63 40.43 17.82
CA GLN A 727 -15.56 40.09 18.93
C GLN A 727 -16.98 40.68 18.70
N THR A 728 -18.12 39.97 18.76
CA THR A 728 -18.57 38.72 19.43
C THR A 728 -19.57 37.96 18.50
N MET A 729 -20.17 36.78 18.75
CA MET A 729 -20.64 36.11 19.99
C MET A 729 -20.50 34.57 20.01
N SER A 730 -20.64 34.06 21.25
CA SER A 730 -20.94 32.69 21.70
C SER A 730 -22.25 32.12 21.10
N THR A 731 -22.60 30.82 21.19
CA THR A 731 -22.75 30.03 22.45
C THR A 731 -22.61 28.50 22.34
N THR A 732 -22.34 27.90 23.52
CA THR A 732 -22.73 26.55 24.01
C THR A 732 -22.18 25.29 23.32
N SER A 733 -21.59 24.43 24.15
CA SER A 733 -21.43 23.00 23.88
C SER A 733 -22.75 22.25 24.11
N SER A 734 -23.25 21.56 23.08
CA SER A 734 -24.25 20.49 23.24
C SER A 734 -23.56 19.13 23.28
N SER A 735 -24.18 18.15 23.94
CA SER A 735 -23.85 16.73 23.72
C SER A 735 -23.92 16.40 22.24
N CYS A 736 -22.96 15.63 21.71
CA CYS A 736 -22.96 15.17 20.32
C CYS A 736 -24.15 14.23 20.07
N VAL A 737 -25.29 14.80 19.65
CA VAL A 737 -26.43 14.03 19.12
C VAL A 737 -25.98 13.41 17.80
N PRO A 738 -26.07 12.08 17.60
CA PRO A 738 -25.74 11.46 16.32
C PRO A 738 -26.58 12.04 15.19
N ALA A 739 -25.90 12.52 14.16
CA ALA A 739 -26.51 12.87 12.88
C ALA A 739 -27.00 11.60 12.17
N ARG A 740 -27.91 11.75 11.20
CA ARG A 740 -28.10 10.73 10.16
C ARG A 740 -26.93 10.74 9.17
N THR A 741 -26.18 11.84 9.08
CA THR A 741 -24.94 11.93 8.32
C THR A 741 -23.88 10.94 8.80
N MET A 742 -23.38 10.11 7.89
CA MET A 742 -22.27 9.18 8.12
C MET A 742 -21.00 9.67 7.44
N ILE A 743 -19.83 9.53 8.08
CA ILE A 743 -18.53 9.97 7.56
C ILE A 743 -17.49 8.84 7.53
N THR A 744 -16.50 8.97 6.62
CA THR A 744 -15.38 8.04 6.46
C THR A 744 -14.08 8.80 6.16
N ASN A 745 -13.11 8.70 7.07
CA ASN A 745 -11.79 9.35 6.98
C ASN A 745 -10.69 8.27 7.03
N GLU A 746 -9.63 8.38 6.21
CA GLU A 746 -8.73 7.25 5.88
C GLU A 746 -7.65 6.88 6.94
N LYS A 747 -7.98 6.90 8.24
CA LYS A 747 -7.07 6.44 9.32
C LYS A 747 -7.76 5.45 10.27
N GLY A 748 -8.14 4.28 9.74
CA GLY A 748 -8.69 3.16 10.50
C GLY A 748 -9.42 2.12 9.63
N PRO A 749 -9.79 0.95 10.16
CA PRO A 749 -10.58 -0.04 9.43
C PRO A 749 -11.96 0.53 9.07
N ARG A 750 -12.43 0.27 7.84
CA ARG A 750 -13.66 0.84 7.25
C ARG A 750 -14.91 0.59 8.10
N ARG A 751 -15.22 1.51 9.01
CA ARG A 751 -16.49 1.62 9.73
C ARG A 751 -16.98 3.05 9.58
N HIS A 752 -18.05 3.23 8.81
CA HIS A 752 -18.77 4.51 8.76
C HIS A 752 -19.23 4.87 10.17
N LYS A 753 -18.99 6.11 10.60
CA LYS A 753 -19.44 6.63 11.90
C LYS A 753 -20.45 7.74 11.68
N PRO A 754 -21.51 7.84 12.51
CA PRO A 754 -22.37 9.02 12.50
C PRO A 754 -21.56 10.25 12.95
N ALA A 755 -21.74 11.37 12.26
CA ALA A 755 -21.20 12.66 12.69
C ALA A 755 -22.03 13.24 13.85
N CYS A 756 -21.58 14.34 14.45
CA CYS A 756 -22.43 15.10 15.37
C CYS A 756 -23.42 15.96 14.56
N LYS A 757 -24.70 15.96 14.91
CA LYS A 757 -25.70 16.78 14.23
C LYS A 757 -25.33 18.26 14.30
N ASN A 758 -25.54 18.98 13.19
CA ASN A 758 -25.15 20.37 12.96
C ASN A 758 -23.63 20.65 13.04
N SER A 759 -22.75 19.64 13.13
CA SER A 759 -21.30 19.85 13.06
C SER A 759 -20.81 19.97 11.62
N VAL A 760 -19.80 20.81 11.41
CA VAL A 760 -19.11 20.93 10.11
C VAL A 760 -18.13 19.77 9.98
N ILE A 761 -18.30 18.97 8.93
CA ILE A 761 -17.54 17.75 8.66
C ILE A 761 -16.53 17.90 7.51
N LEU A 762 -16.72 18.90 6.66
CA LEU A 762 -15.71 19.41 5.72
C LEU A 762 -15.85 20.93 5.66
N PHE A 763 -14.73 21.64 5.67
CA PHE A 763 -14.67 23.06 5.37
C PHE A 763 -13.41 23.35 4.55
N ASP A 764 -13.54 24.18 3.53
CA ASP A 764 -12.44 24.77 2.79
C ASP A 764 -12.82 26.18 2.33
N ASP A 765 -11.89 27.11 2.52
CA ASP A 765 -11.94 28.52 2.10
C ASP A 765 -10.96 28.80 0.93
N PHE A 766 -10.21 27.78 0.49
CA PHE A 766 -9.30 27.85 -0.64
C PHE A 766 -8.26 28.98 -0.57
N GLU A 767 -7.80 29.36 0.63
CA GLU A 767 -6.56 30.14 0.79
C GLU A 767 -5.34 29.40 0.18
N LYS A 768 -5.40 28.06 0.19
CA LYS A 768 -4.49 27.13 -0.47
C LYS A 768 -5.25 25.90 -0.94
N ILE A 769 -4.70 25.13 -1.86
CA ILE A 769 -5.24 23.79 -2.20
C ILE A 769 -4.74 22.79 -1.14
N ASP A 770 -5.60 22.40 -0.21
CA ASP A 770 -5.25 21.45 0.86
C ASP A 770 -5.25 19.99 0.33
N LEU A 771 -4.06 19.44 0.09
CA LEU A 771 -3.87 18.08 -0.42
C LEU A 771 -4.12 16.97 0.62
N ASP A 772 -4.45 17.30 1.88
CA ASP A 772 -5.00 16.32 2.84
C ASP A 772 -6.53 16.21 2.75
N ARG A 773 -7.20 17.15 2.09
CA ARG A 773 -8.66 17.14 1.83
C ARG A 773 -9.01 16.83 0.37
N TRP A 774 -8.15 17.25 -0.56
CA TRP A 774 -8.36 17.19 -1.99
C TRP A 774 -7.26 16.41 -2.69
N GLN A 775 -7.58 15.91 -3.89
CA GLN A 775 -6.60 15.52 -4.89
C GLN A 775 -7.04 16.05 -6.27
N TYR A 776 -6.07 16.27 -7.14
CA TYR A 776 -6.31 16.50 -8.57
C TYR A 776 -6.85 15.22 -9.20
N ASP A 777 -7.83 15.35 -10.10
CA ASP A 777 -8.33 14.25 -10.93
C ASP A 777 -7.64 14.35 -12.30
N ILE A 778 -6.46 13.76 -12.44
CA ILE A 778 -5.59 13.86 -13.61
C ILE A 778 -5.94 12.76 -14.61
N LYS A 779 -6.68 13.08 -15.67
CA LYS A 779 -7.10 12.12 -16.70
C LYS A 779 -7.63 12.78 -17.97
N ILE A 780 -7.63 12.01 -19.05
CA ILE A 780 -8.46 12.25 -20.23
C ILE A 780 -9.84 11.62 -19.96
N PRO A 781 -10.96 12.37 -19.99
CA PRO A 781 -12.29 11.82 -19.79
C PRO A 781 -12.69 10.79 -20.87
N SER A 782 -13.61 9.92 -20.46
CA SER A 782 -14.12 8.80 -21.24
C SER A 782 -15.62 8.65 -20.94
N LYS A 783 -16.12 7.41 -20.95
CA LYS A 783 -17.50 7.08 -20.54
C LYS A 783 -17.80 7.62 -19.12
N PRO A 784 -19.01 8.17 -18.88
CA PRO A 784 -20.14 8.28 -19.79
C PRO A 784 -20.19 9.59 -20.61
N ASP A 785 -19.40 10.60 -20.23
CA ASP A 785 -19.63 11.99 -20.68
C ASP A 785 -18.80 12.39 -21.92
N TYR A 786 -17.64 11.75 -22.14
CA TYR A 786 -16.71 11.97 -23.26
C TYR A 786 -16.33 13.45 -23.49
N GLU A 787 -16.11 14.19 -22.41
CA GLU A 787 -15.73 15.61 -22.37
C GLU A 787 -14.48 15.87 -23.25
N PHE A 788 -14.45 16.96 -24.03
CA PHE A 788 -13.39 17.28 -25.00
C PHE A 788 -12.16 17.94 -24.36
N SER A 789 -11.86 17.55 -23.12
CA SER A 789 -10.81 18.14 -22.28
C SER A 789 -9.78 17.09 -21.86
N VAL A 790 -8.64 17.53 -21.34
CA VAL A 790 -7.79 16.73 -20.44
C VAL A 790 -7.66 17.46 -19.11
N TYR A 791 -7.90 16.76 -18.01
CA TYR A 791 -7.70 17.28 -16.67
C TYR A 791 -6.26 17.04 -16.20
N ASP A 792 -5.59 18.08 -15.73
CA ASP A 792 -4.26 18.01 -15.12
C ASP A 792 -4.12 19.06 -13.99
N SER A 793 -3.00 19.01 -13.28
CA SER A 793 -2.58 19.85 -12.15
C SER A 793 -1.79 21.11 -12.56
N LYS A 794 -1.93 21.58 -13.81
CA LYS A 794 -1.15 22.71 -14.34
C LYS A 794 -1.54 24.04 -13.65
N PRO A 795 -0.58 24.88 -13.21
CA PRO A 795 -0.86 26.19 -12.60
C PRO A 795 -1.63 27.17 -13.49
N GLU A 796 -1.67 26.94 -14.80
CA GLU A 796 -2.45 27.75 -15.75
C GLU A 796 -3.95 27.38 -15.75
N ASN A 797 -4.28 26.16 -15.33
CA ASN A 797 -5.65 25.62 -15.31
C ASN A 797 -6.24 25.55 -13.90
N ILE A 798 -5.41 25.42 -12.87
CA ILE A 798 -5.85 25.39 -11.47
C ILE A 798 -4.86 26.11 -10.55
N PHE A 799 -5.35 27.15 -9.87
CA PHE A 799 -4.55 28.02 -9.01
C PHE A 799 -5.42 28.73 -7.96
N ILE A 800 -4.80 29.25 -6.91
CA ILE A 800 -5.45 30.19 -5.99
C ILE A 800 -5.18 31.62 -6.44
N LYS A 801 -6.20 32.47 -6.42
CA LYS A 801 -6.07 33.91 -6.63
C LYS A 801 -7.11 34.66 -5.77
N HIS A 802 -6.68 35.73 -5.11
CA HIS A 802 -7.53 36.57 -4.25
C HIS A 802 -8.31 35.80 -3.15
N GLY A 803 -7.77 34.70 -2.61
CA GLY A 803 -8.46 33.87 -1.62
C GLY A 803 -9.64 33.06 -2.18
N ALA A 804 -9.51 32.58 -3.42
CA ALA A 804 -10.44 31.64 -4.04
C ALA A 804 -9.70 30.69 -4.99
N LEU A 805 -10.26 29.48 -5.15
CA LEU A 805 -9.86 28.51 -6.15
C LEU A 805 -10.36 28.92 -7.53
N HIS A 806 -9.46 29.10 -8.48
CA HIS A 806 -9.78 29.27 -9.90
C HIS A 806 -9.52 27.96 -10.64
N ILE A 807 -10.49 27.54 -11.45
CA ILE A 807 -10.37 26.47 -12.44
C ILE A 807 -10.73 27.07 -13.81
N GLN A 808 -9.82 27.04 -14.78
CA GLN A 808 -10.06 27.59 -16.13
C GLN A 808 -9.55 26.67 -17.25
N PRO A 809 -10.26 26.58 -18.39
CA PRO A 809 -9.78 25.87 -19.56
C PRO A 809 -8.76 26.71 -20.35
N THR A 810 -7.81 26.03 -20.98
CA THR A 810 -6.85 26.59 -21.95
C THR A 810 -6.79 25.68 -23.17
N LEU A 811 -6.30 26.17 -24.31
CA LEU A 811 -6.14 25.33 -25.51
C LEU A 811 -4.73 24.73 -25.55
N LEU A 812 -4.65 23.47 -25.96
CA LEU A 812 -3.39 22.83 -26.34
C LEU A 812 -2.91 23.37 -27.71
N ASN A 813 -1.62 23.20 -28.00
CA ASN A 813 -1.05 23.64 -29.27
C ASN A 813 -1.64 22.83 -30.45
N GLU A 814 -2.06 23.52 -31.50
CA GLU A 814 -2.69 22.96 -32.71
C GLU A 814 -1.93 21.77 -33.31
N SER A 815 -0.61 21.90 -33.52
CA SER A 815 0.21 20.81 -34.07
C SER A 815 0.25 19.57 -33.17
N PHE A 816 0.16 19.76 -31.84
CA PHE A 816 0.10 18.69 -30.85
C PHE A 816 -1.30 18.06 -30.78
N VAL A 817 -2.38 18.85 -30.88
CA VAL A 817 -3.76 18.34 -30.94
C VAL A 817 -3.95 17.40 -32.14
N GLU A 818 -3.34 17.74 -33.27
CA GLU A 818 -3.55 17.07 -34.56
C GLU A 818 -2.55 15.93 -34.86
N ASN A 819 -1.33 15.95 -34.28
CA ASN A 819 -0.26 14.98 -34.58
C ASN A 819 0.46 14.44 -33.33
N GLY A 820 -0.04 14.73 -32.13
CA GLY A 820 0.66 14.49 -30.87
C GLY A 820 0.36 13.14 -30.20
N LYS A 821 1.06 12.92 -29.08
CA LYS A 821 0.75 11.86 -28.11
C LYS A 821 0.72 12.47 -26.71
N LEU A 822 -0.42 12.30 -26.04
CA LEU A 822 -0.65 12.73 -24.68
C LEU A 822 -0.42 11.56 -23.73
N GLU A 823 0.43 11.74 -22.72
CA GLU A 823 0.75 10.74 -21.69
C GLU A 823 0.85 11.46 -20.33
N LEU A 824 0.08 11.01 -19.34
CA LEU A 824 -0.11 11.72 -18.07
C LEU A 824 0.70 11.07 -16.93
N GLU A 825 1.83 11.68 -16.56
CA GLU A 825 2.79 11.15 -15.57
C GLU A 825 2.19 10.75 -14.21
N ARG A 826 1.07 11.37 -13.83
CA ARG A 826 0.41 11.19 -12.52
C ARG A 826 -1.08 10.86 -12.67
N CYS A 827 -1.44 10.12 -13.71
CA CYS A 827 -2.82 9.80 -14.02
C CYS A 827 -3.58 9.16 -12.84
N THR A 828 -4.77 9.67 -12.54
CA THR A 828 -5.74 9.11 -11.58
C THR A 828 -6.94 8.44 -12.25
N GLY A 829 -7.00 8.49 -13.59
CA GLY A 829 -7.97 7.77 -14.42
C GLY A 829 -7.63 6.30 -14.61
N ASP A 830 -8.45 5.60 -15.40
CA ASP A 830 -8.27 4.20 -15.73
C ASP A 830 -7.24 4.01 -16.86
N VAL A 831 -6.08 3.47 -16.48
CA VAL A 831 -4.94 3.12 -17.36
C VAL A 831 -5.33 2.15 -18.49
N PHE A 832 -6.49 1.47 -18.39
CA PHE A 832 -6.98 0.52 -19.40
C PHE A 832 -8.05 1.10 -20.36
N ASN A 833 -8.47 2.36 -20.21
CA ASN A 833 -9.56 2.99 -20.99
C ASN A 833 -9.13 4.28 -21.72
N ASP A 834 -7.86 4.36 -22.15
CA ASP A 834 -7.23 5.51 -22.81
C ASP A 834 -7.36 6.83 -22.03
N GLU A 835 -7.53 6.75 -20.70
CA GLU A 835 -7.65 7.92 -19.81
C GLU A 835 -6.28 8.50 -19.40
N CYS A 836 -5.22 7.70 -19.51
CA CYS A 836 -3.85 8.07 -19.10
C CYS A 836 -2.88 8.27 -20.27
N THR A 837 -3.24 7.79 -21.45
CA THR A 837 -2.45 7.90 -22.67
C THR A 837 -3.37 7.88 -23.87
N ARG A 838 -3.15 8.77 -24.85
CA ARG A 838 -3.87 8.78 -26.13
C ARG A 838 -2.96 9.35 -27.23
N GLY A 839 -3.06 8.83 -28.44
CA GLY A 839 -2.31 9.30 -29.61
C GLY A 839 -3.24 9.66 -30.76
N THR A 840 -2.76 10.46 -31.71
CA THR A 840 -3.49 10.80 -32.93
C THR A 840 -3.36 9.68 -33.96
N GLU A 841 -4.28 8.71 -33.90
CA GLU A 841 -4.47 7.69 -34.94
C GLU A 841 -5.57 8.15 -35.93
N PHE A 842 -6.83 7.77 -35.66
CA PHE A 842 -8.00 8.15 -36.49
C PHE A 842 -8.77 9.36 -35.94
N PHE A 843 -8.29 9.94 -34.83
CA PHE A 843 -8.94 11.04 -34.09
C PHE A 843 -7.87 12.02 -33.57
N ILE A 844 -8.26 13.27 -33.37
CA ILE A 844 -7.42 14.26 -32.68
C ILE A 844 -7.36 13.99 -31.17
N LEU A 845 -6.37 14.57 -30.48
CA LEU A 845 -6.36 14.62 -29.02
C LEU A 845 -7.44 15.58 -28.49
N PRO A 846 -7.86 15.44 -27.21
CA PRO A 846 -8.70 16.44 -26.55
C PRO A 846 -8.06 17.84 -26.67
N PRO A 847 -8.69 18.81 -27.36
CA PRO A 847 -8.04 20.07 -27.70
C PRO A 847 -7.88 21.04 -26.52
N VAL A 848 -8.60 20.79 -25.43
CA VAL A 848 -8.66 21.67 -24.25
C VAL A 848 -7.91 21.06 -23.08
N GLN A 849 -6.99 21.80 -22.46
CA GLN A 849 -6.51 21.46 -21.13
C GLN A 849 -7.37 22.17 -20.08
N SER A 850 -7.68 21.48 -19.00
CA SER A 850 -8.51 21.98 -17.90
C SER A 850 -8.07 21.31 -16.59
N ALA A 851 -8.81 21.52 -15.52
CA ALA A 851 -8.58 20.87 -14.23
C ALA A 851 -9.87 20.49 -13.52
N ARG A 852 -9.73 19.52 -12.60
CA ARG A 852 -10.78 19.02 -11.72
C ARG A 852 -10.15 18.55 -10.42
N ILE A 853 -10.77 18.86 -9.29
CA ILE A 853 -10.38 18.32 -7.97
C ILE A 853 -11.50 17.44 -7.40
N THR A 854 -11.13 16.61 -6.44
CA THR A 854 -12.03 15.63 -5.82
C THR A 854 -11.61 15.31 -4.39
N SER A 855 -12.58 15.02 -3.51
CA SER A 855 -12.33 14.52 -2.15
C SER A 855 -12.20 12.99 -2.07
N LYS A 856 -12.28 12.30 -3.21
CA LYS A 856 -12.04 10.85 -3.34
C LYS A 856 -10.69 10.48 -2.70
N GLN A 857 -10.64 9.38 -1.94
CA GLN A 857 -9.47 8.94 -1.15
C GLN A 857 -9.00 9.93 -0.06
N LYS A 858 -9.82 10.91 0.32
CA LYS A 858 -9.52 11.88 1.40
C LYS A 858 -10.68 11.98 2.39
N PHE A 859 -11.86 12.28 1.86
CA PHE A 859 -13.08 12.48 2.62
C PHE A 859 -14.31 12.00 1.84
N SER A 860 -15.16 11.23 2.49
CA SER A 860 -16.47 10.82 1.94
C SER A 860 -17.54 10.75 3.02
N PHE A 861 -18.77 11.05 2.61
CA PHE A 861 -19.91 11.22 3.51
C PHE A 861 -21.20 10.73 2.86
N GLN A 862 -22.19 10.41 3.68
CA GLN A 862 -23.55 10.07 3.27
C GLN A 862 -24.51 10.98 4.03
N TYR A 863 -25.34 11.74 3.30
CA TYR A 863 -26.23 12.80 3.79
C TYR A 863 -25.52 14.02 4.37
N GLY A 864 -26.05 15.21 4.15
CA GLY A 864 -25.52 16.47 4.66
C GLY A 864 -26.16 17.71 4.03
N LEU A 865 -25.85 18.86 4.62
CA LEU A 865 -26.07 20.18 4.05
C LEU A 865 -24.75 20.66 3.44
N ILE A 866 -24.67 20.74 2.12
CA ILE A 866 -23.52 21.25 1.36
C ILE A 866 -23.81 22.70 0.99
N GLU A 867 -22.95 23.62 1.40
CA GLU A 867 -23.00 25.05 1.10
C GLU A 867 -21.74 25.44 0.32
N ILE A 868 -21.89 25.99 -0.89
CA ILE A 868 -20.77 26.37 -1.77
C ILE A 868 -20.96 27.81 -2.26
N GLN A 869 -19.95 28.66 -2.06
CA GLN A 869 -19.91 30.02 -2.61
C GLN A 869 -19.03 30.03 -3.87
N ALA A 870 -19.63 30.24 -5.04
CA ALA A 870 -18.92 30.18 -6.32
C ALA A 870 -19.46 31.16 -7.37
N LYS A 871 -18.62 31.47 -8.37
CA LYS A 871 -18.95 32.16 -9.63
C LYS A 871 -18.71 31.17 -10.78
N PHE A 872 -19.67 31.04 -11.70
CA PHE A 872 -19.53 30.16 -12.86
C PHE A 872 -18.80 30.85 -14.03
N PRO A 873 -18.25 30.10 -15.01
CA PRO A 873 -17.55 30.69 -16.14
C PRO A 873 -18.49 31.16 -17.26
N SER A 874 -18.04 32.14 -18.05
CA SER A 874 -18.60 32.49 -19.36
C SER A 874 -17.69 32.04 -20.51
N GLY A 875 -18.28 31.71 -21.65
CA GLY A 875 -17.57 31.29 -22.86
C GLY A 875 -18.23 30.07 -23.49
N ASP A 876 -18.30 30.06 -24.81
CA ASP A 876 -19.05 29.08 -25.56
C ASP A 876 -18.48 27.66 -25.38
N TRP A 877 -19.38 26.70 -25.19
CA TRP A 877 -19.11 25.27 -24.99
C TRP A 877 -18.36 24.90 -23.71
N ILE A 878 -18.10 25.86 -22.82
CA ILE A 878 -17.62 25.61 -21.46
C ILE A 878 -18.78 25.12 -20.59
N ALA A 879 -18.55 24.10 -19.78
CA ALA A 879 -19.47 23.62 -18.75
C ALA A 879 -18.73 23.48 -17.42
N ALA A 880 -19.32 23.98 -16.33
CA ALA A 880 -18.71 23.93 -15.01
C ALA A 880 -19.65 23.28 -14.01
N ASP A 881 -19.11 22.42 -13.14
CA ASP A 881 -19.94 21.66 -12.22
C ASP A 881 -19.37 21.43 -10.82
N ILE A 882 -20.35 21.27 -9.94
CA ILE A 882 -20.24 20.68 -8.61
C ILE A 882 -20.91 19.31 -8.73
N ARG A 883 -20.16 18.21 -8.57
CA ARG A 883 -20.70 16.84 -8.56
C ARG A 883 -20.49 16.22 -7.18
N LEU A 884 -21.53 15.56 -6.65
CA LEU A 884 -21.36 14.48 -5.70
C LEU A 884 -21.37 13.17 -6.49
N ILE A 885 -20.32 12.35 -6.32
CA ILE A 885 -20.09 11.10 -7.05
C ILE A 885 -19.96 9.95 -6.04
N PRO A 886 -20.56 8.77 -6.29
CA PRO A 886 -20.54 7.65 -5.35
C PRO A 886 -19.11 7.10 -5.15
N VAL A 887 -18.76 6.77 -3.90
CA VAL A 887 -17.47 6.13 -3.56
C VAL A 887 -17.39 4.71 -4.13
N THR A 888 -18.52 4.03 -4.22
CA THR A 888 -18.64 2.67 -4.74
C THR A 888 -19.86 2.55 -5.65
N TYR A 889 -19.70 1.89 -6.81
CA TYR A 889 -20.75 1.67 -7.81
C TYR A 889 -21.76 0.58 -7.40
N SER A 890 -22.36 0.73 -6.22
CA SER A 890 -23.22 -0.27 -5.55
C SER A 890 -24.50 -0.63 -6.31
N TYR A 891 -24.97 0.25 -7.20
CA TYR A 891 -26.18 0.06 -8.01
C TYR A 891 -25.88 -0.11 -9.51
N GLY A 892 -24.59 -0.22 -9.87
CA GLY A 892 -24.12 -0.28 -11.25
C GLY A 892 -23.15 0.87 -11.59
N PRO A 893 -22.43 0.79 -12.72
CA PRO A 893 -21.41 1.76 -13.11
C PRO A 893 -21.96 3.16 -13.45
N PHE A 894 -21.14 4.18 -13.22
CA PHE A 894 -21.44 5.57 -13.56
C PHE A 894 -22.81 6.03 -13.00
N TYR A 895 -23.68 6.61 -13.83
CA TYR A 895 -25.02 7.08 -13.47
C TYR A 895 -25.97 5.97 -12.97
N GLU A 896 -25.64 4.68 -13.08
CA GLU A 896 -26.41 3.62 -12.41
C GLU A 896 -26.28 3.69 -10.88
N SER A 897 -25.18 4.22 -10.33
CA SER A 897 -25.08 4.59 -8.91
C SER A 897 -25.32 6.08 -8.64
N GLY A 898 -25.78 6.81 -9.65
CA GLY A 898 -26.26 8.19 -9.59
C GLY A 898 -25.19 9.26 -9.45
N THR A 899 -25.55 10.47 -9.88
CA THR A 899 -24.76 11.69 -9.67
C THR A 899 -25.70 12.80 -9.19
N ILE A 900 -25.34 13.50 -8.11
CA ILE A 900 -26.00 14.76 -7.72
C ILE A 900 -25.15 15.89 -8.31
N ARG A 901 -25.73 16.76 -9.14
CA ARG A 901 -24.97 17.77 -9.89
C ARG A 901 -25.59 19.16 -9.76
N ILE A 902 -24.75 20.19 -9.69
CA ILE A 902 -25.10 21.56 -10.07
C ILE A 902 -24.21 21.92 -11.26
N LEU A 903 -24.82 22.40 -12.34
CA LEU A 903 -24.20 22.66 -13.64
C LEU A 903 -24.57 24.08 -14.13
N SER A 904 -23.60 24.79 -14.69
CA SER A 904 -23.83 25.96 -15.53
C SER A 904 -23.05 25.83 -16.84
N ARG A 905 -23.62 26.32 -17.94
CA ARG A 905 -23.00 26.37 -19.27
C ARG A 905 -22.57 27.81 -19.56
N GLY A 906 -21.43 28.02 -20.21
CA GLY A 906 -20.83 29.35 -20.38
C GLY A 906 -21.37 30.18 -21.56
N ASN A 907 -22.09 29.54 -22.49
CA ASN A 907 -22.75 30.22 -23.63
C ASN A 907 -23.82 31.23 -23.15
N SER A 908 -23.84 32.46 -23.65
CA SER A 908 -24.66 33.55 -23.08
C SER A 908 -26.19 33.41 -23.25
N ASN A 909 -26.66 32.74 -24.30
CA ASN A 909 -28.09 32.59 -24.65
C ASN A 909 -28.23 31.32 -25.51
N LEU A 910 -28.07 30.16 -24.86
CA LEU A 910 -28.02 28.84 -25.47
C LEU A 910 -29.36 28.14 -25.28
N LYS A 911 -30.02 27.80 -26.38
CA LYS A 911 -31.35 27.18 -26.37
C LYS A 911 -31.32 25.83 -27.02
N THR A 912 -32.10 24.90 -26.49
CA THR A 912 -32.38 23.61 -27.12
C THR A 912 -33.36 23.78 -28.28
N GLU A 913 -33.55 22.73 -29.08
CA GLU A 913 -34.40 22.76 -30.29
C GLU A 913 -35.87 23.13 -29.98
N ASP A 914 -36.36 22.82 -28.77
CA ASP A 914 -37.67 23.23 -28.24
C ASP A 914 -37.71 24.68 -27.70
N GLY A 915 -36.61 25.43 -27.82
CA GLY A 915 -36.50 26.85 -27.44
C GLY A 915 -36.22 27.12 -25.95
N ARG A 916 -36.01 26.09 -25.14
CA ARG A 916 -35.72 26.18 -23.69
C ARG A 916 -34.28 26.69 -23.45
N GLU A 917 -34.16 27.74 -22.63
CA GLU A 917 -32.87 28.37 -22.26
C GLU A 917 -32.07 27.51 -21.27
N ILE A 918 -30.85 27.13 -21.66
CA ILE A 918 -29.92 26.28 -20.89
C ILE A 918 -28.51 26.89 -20.74
N GLY A 919 -28.27 28.11 -21.25
CA GLY A 919 -26.99 28.82 -21.20
C GLY A 919 -26.67 29.46 -19.84
N GLY A 920 -25.79 30.45 -19.86
CA GLY A 920 -25.22 31.13 -18.69
C GLY A 920 -26.19 31.91 -17.82
N ARG A 921 -27.49 31.90 -18.15
CA ARG A 921 -28.60 32.43 -17.33
C ARG A 921 -29.36 31.33 -16.58
N THR A 922 -29.06 30.06 -16.85
CA THR A 922 -29.72 28.88 -16.29
C THR A 922 -28.71 28.00 -15.54
N VAL A 923 -28.85 27.91 -14.21
CA VAL A 923 -28.20 26.86 -13.42
C VAL A 923 -29.11 25.64 -13.36
N GLU A 924 -28.58 24.48 -13.73
CA GLU A 924 -29.25 23.19 -13.68
C GLU A 924 -28.80 22.41 -12.43
N ALA A 925 -29.72 22.17 -11.51
CA ALA A 925 -29.49 21.40 -10.29
C ALA A 925 -30.24 20.07 -10.36
N SER A 926 -29.53 18.94 -10.40
CA SER A 926 -30.11 17.67 -10.84
C SER A 926 -29.68 16.42 -10.06
N ALA A 927 -30.58 15.44 -10.01
CA ALA A 927 -30.30 14.06 -9.67
C ALA A 927 -30.31 13.23 -10.96
N MET A 928 -29.13 12.78 -11.39
CA MET A 928 -28.91 12.07 -12.66
C MET A 928 -28.82 10.56 -12.42
N LEU A 929 -29.56 9.76 -13.20
CA LEU A 929 -29.63 8.30 -13.12
C LEU A 929 -29.63 7.64 -14.50
N GLY A 930 -29.13 6.41 -14.59
CA GLY A 930 -29.37 5.53 -15.74
C GLY A 930 -28.15 4.88 -16.35
N TYR A 931 -28.36 4.16 -17.47
CA TYR A 931 -27.41 3.20 -18.03
C TYR A 931 -27.21 3.40 -19.54
N GLY A 932 -25.96 3.32 -20.00
CA GLY A 932 -25.60 3.52 -21.41
C GLY A 932 -26.12 4.85 -21.97
N ALA A 933 -26.87 4.80 -23.07
CA ALA A 933 -27.52 5.98 -23.66
C ALA A 933 -28.79 6.43 -22.90
N LYS A 934 -29.39 5.58 -22.05
CA LYS A 934 -30.56 5.91 -21.23
C LYS A 934 -30.14 6.58 -19.91
N VAL A 935 -29.50 7.75 -19.99
CA VAL A 935 -29.34 8.64 -18.83
C VAL A 935 -30.52 9.60 -18.78
N ARG A 936 -31.13 9.76 -17.60
CA ARG A 936 -32.22 10.70 -17.31
C ARG A 936 -31.88 11.50 -16.06
N SER A 937 -32.47 12.68 -15.92
CA SER A 937 -32.35 13.49 -14.72
C SER A 937 -33.72 13.91 -14.21
N LYS A 938 -33.83 14.09 -12.89
CA LYS A 938 -34.75 15.06 -12.33
C LYS A 938 -33.94 16.34 -12.14
N SER A 939 -34.25 17.36 -12.93
CA SER A 939 -33.55 18.66 -12.92
C SER A 939 -34.48 19.75 -12.40
N VAL A 940 -33.93 20.67 -11.62
CA VAL A 940 -34.54 21.93 -11.18
C VAL A 940 -33.72 23.06 -11.79
N TYR A 941 -34.39 23.97 -12.50
CA TYR A 941 -33.73 25.05 -13.24
C TYR A 941 -33.85 26.39 -12.50
N TYR A 942 -32.71 27.08 -12.38
CA TYR A 942 -32.59 28.39 -11.77
C TYR A 942 -32.23 29.41 -12.84
N ASN A 943 -33.26 30.09 -13.36
CA ASN A 943 -33.13 31.11 -14.38
C ASN A 943 -33.09 32.49 -13.72
N ASP A 944 -32.12 33.33 -14.08
CA ASP A 944 -32.03 34.74 -13.66
C ASP A 944 -31.92 35.68 -14.89
N LYS A 945 -32.00 37.00 -14.66
CA LYS A 945 -31.87 38.05 -15.70
C LYS A 945 -30.42 38.36 -16.02
N SER A 946 -29.55 38.30 -15.01
CA SER A 946 -28.09 38.36 -15.12
C SER A 946 -27.51 36.96 -15.36
N GLU A 947 -26.31 36.89 -15.91
CA GLU A 947 -25.62 35.62 -16.14
C GLU A 947 -24.80 35.20 -14.90
N TRP A 948 -24.74 33.90 -14.60
CA TRP A 948 -24.12 33.32 -13.38
C TRP A 948 -22.58 33.48 -13.31
N HIS A 949 -21.98 34.12 -14.32
CA HIS A 949 -20.58 34.58 -14.29
C HIS A 949 -20.41 35.99 -13.71
N GLN A 950 -21.49 36.75 -13.47
CA GLN A 950 -21.38 38.17 -13.10
C GLN A 950 -21.11 38.39 -11.60
N GLY A 951 -21.37 37.40 -10.74
CA GLY A 951 -21.16 37.49 -9.29
C GLY A 951 -20.89 36.13 -8.62
N PHE A 952 -20.64 36.18 -7.31
CA PHE A 952 -20.62 34.99 -6.46
C PHE A 952 -22.04 34.68 -5.96
N HIS A 953 -22.43 33.41 -6.05
CA HIS A 953 -23.72 32.90 -5.62
C HIS A 953 -23.53 31.76 -4.60
N ASN A 954 -24.52 31.58 -3.72
CA ASN A 954 -24.53 30.56 -2.67
C ASN A 954 -25.39 29.36 -3.12
N PHE A 955 -24.72 28.33 -3.61
CA PHE A 955 -25.32 27.06 -4.02
C PHE A 955 -25.45 26.13 -2.81
N THR A 956 -26.66 25.65 -2.53
CA THR A 956 -26.93 24.78 -1.38
C THR A 956 -27.59 23.48 -1.81
N ILE A 957 -27.07 22.35 -1.34
CA ILE A 957 -27.65 21.01 -1.50
C ILE A 957 -27.96 20.48 -0.10
N LEU A 958 -29.25 20.28 0.22
CA LEU A 958 -29.67 19.52 1.39
C LEU A 958 -29.98 18.08 0.93
N TRP A 959 -29.08 17.16 1.22
CA TRP A 959 -29.22 15.73 0.93
C TRP A 959 -29.52 14.99 2.23
N THR A 960 -30.71 14.40 2.32
CA THR A 960 -31.19 13.64 3.48
C THR A 960 -31.46 12.19 3.06
N PRO A 961 -31.81 11.27 3.98
CA PRO A 961 -32.26 9.92 3.61
C PRO A 961 -33.63 9.88 2.93
N ASP A 962 -34.40 10.97 3.04
CA ASP A 962 -35.81 11.02 2.63
C ASP A 962 -36.01 11.81 1.33
N ASP A 963 -35.16 12.82 1.07
CA ASP A 963 -35.27 13.75 -0.07
C ASP A 963 -33.93 14.43 -0.41
N ILE A 964 -33.84 14.98 -1.62
CA ILE A 964 -32.75 15.86 -2.09
C ILE A 964 -33.37 17.21 -2.48
N MET A 965 -32.90 18.28 -1.85
CA MET A 965 -33.40 19.64 -2.05
C MET A 965 -32.24 20.57 -2.44
N PHE A 966 -32.49 21.45 -3.40
CA PHE A 966 -31.53 22.44 -3.88
C PHE A 966 -32.04 23.85 -3.60
N MET A 967 -31.13 24.77 -3.31
CA MET A 967 -31.40 26.21 -3.19
C MET A 967 -30.26 27.01 -3.82
N VAL A 968 -30.58 28.17 -4.38
CA VAL A 968 -29.59 29.14 -4.85
C VAL A 968 -29.91 30.50 -4.24
N ASP A 969 -28.93 31.12 -3.58
CA ASP A 969 -29.08 32.37 -2.82
C ASP A 969 -30.25 32.34 -1.82
N GLY A 970 -30.40 31.21 -1.14
CA GLY A 970 -31.48 30.95 -0.18
C GLY A 970 -32.86 30.69 -0.80
N LYS A 971 -33.01 30.82 -2.12
CA LYS A 971 -34.28 30.57 -2.82
C LYS A 971 -34.41 29.07 -3.11
N GLN A 972 -35.35 28.41 -2.44
CA GLN A 972 -35.82 27.07 -2.78
C GLN A 972 -36.77 27.15 -4.00
N ARG A 973 -36.72 26.14 -4.89
CA ARG A 973 -37.70 25.96 -5.98
C ARG A 973 -38.65 24.80 -5.72
N GLN A 974 -38.09 23.61 -5.51
CA GLN A 974 -38.80 22.34 -5.34
C GLN A 974 -37.81 21.29 -4.80
N ASN A 975 -38.26 20.32 -4.03
CA ASN A 975 -37.45 19.13 -3.70
C ASN A 975 -37.71 18.03 -4.73
N MET A 976 -36.75 17.11 -4.88
CA MET A 976 -36.83 16.04 -5.88
C MET A 976 -37.98 15.06 -5.63
N MET A 977 -38.38 14.82 -4.37
CA MET A 977 -39.49 13.92 -4.01
C MET A 977 -40.87 14.60 -3.86
N SER A 978 -40.95 15.94 -3.87
CA SER A 978 -42.17 16.69 -3.45
C SER A 978 -43.46 16.29 -4.19
N ASN A 979 -43.36 15.95 -5.47
CA ASN A 979 -44.52 15.59 -6.31
C ASN A 979 -44.79 14.07 -6.36
N ALA A 980 -44.07 13.29 -5.56
CA ALA A 980 -44.05 11.83 -5.61
C ALA A 980 -44.05 11.16 -4.20
N PRO A 981 -44.87 11.63 -3.23
CA PRO A 981 -44.84 11.09 -1.87
C PRO A 981 -45.19 9.60 -1.84
N GLY A 982 -44.23 8.77 -1.41
CA GLY A 982 -44.36 7.30 -1.34
C GLY A 982 -43.83 6.53 -2.55
N LEU A 983 -43.39 7.19 -3.62
CA LEU A 983 -42.69 6.56 -4.76
C LEU A 983 -41.17 6.56 -4.52
N LYS A 984 -40.39 5.89 -5.39
CA LYS A 984 -38.93 6.03 -5.39
C LYS A 984 -38.49 7.20 -6.27
N LEU A 985 -37.34 7.78 -5.95
CA LEU A 985 -36.70 8.83 -6.75
C LEU A 985 -36.45 8.37 -8.19
N SER A 986 -36.18 7.09 -8.41
CA SER A 986 -36.07 6.50 -9.74
C SER A 986 -37.36 6.60 -10.57
N ASP A 987 -38.54 6.44 -9.94
CA ASP A 987 -39.82 6.66 -10.61
C ASP A 987 -40.01 8.16 -10.90
N ALA A 988 -39.59 9.04 -9.99
CA ALA A 988 -39.67 10.51 -10.15
C ALA A 988 -38.72 11.09 -11.22
N VAL A 989 -37.59 10.42 -11.46
CA VAL A 989 -36.65 10.60 -12.60
C VAL A 989 -37.17 9.91 -13.88
N GLY A 990 -38.27 9.15 -13.78
CA GLY A 990 -39.01 8.60 -14.92
C GLY A 990 -38.59 7.21 -15.37
N PHE A 991 -37.86 6.42 -14.56
CA PHE A 991 -37.63 5.00 -14.86
C PHE A 991 -38.78 4.15 -14.30
N PRO A 992 -39.46 3.33 -15.12
CA PRO A 992 -40.59 2.53 -14.67
C PRO A 992 -40.12 1.40 -13.74
N SER A 993 -41.00 0.96 -12.84
CA SER A 993 -40.64 0.07 -11.72
C SER A 993 -40.11 -1.33 -12.14
N SER A 994 -40.19 -1.67 -13.43
CA SER A 994 -39.60 -2.86 -14.07
C SER A 994 -38.12 -2.70 -14.48
N GLU A 995 -37.65 -1.48 -14.78
CA GLU A 995 -36.25 -1.18 -15.14
C GLU A 995 -35.38 -0.98 -13.88
N ILE A 996 -35.95 -0.51 -12.78
CA ILE A 996 -35.24 -0.06 -11.55
C ILE A 996 -34.75 -1.18 -10.62
N LYS A 997 -34.57 -2.42 -11.11
CA LYS A 997 -34.37 -3.63 -10.29
C LYS A 997 -33.25 -3.51 -9.23
N LEU A 998 -32.18 -2.78 -9.53
CA LEU A 998 -31.09 -2.54 -8.56
C LEU A 998 -31.48 -1.47 -7.53
N TRP A 999 -32.04 -0.33 -7.93
CA TRP A 999 -32.52 0.72 -7.01
C TRP A 999 -33.67 0.24 -6.10
N ASN A 1000 -34.43 -0.77 -6.52
CA ASN A 1000 -35.40 -1.46 -5.65
C ASN A 1000 -34.77 -2.10 -4.39
N THR A 1001 -33.48 -2.45 -4.42
CA THR A 1001 -32.77 -3.01 -3.25
C THR A 1001 -32.36 -1.96 -2.19
N GLY A 1002 -32.49 -0.67 -2.51
CA GLY A 1002 -32.21 0.44 -1.59
C GLY A 1002 -33.47 1.12 -1.03
N THR A 1003 -33.23 2.27 -0.41
CA THR A 1003 -34.23 3.22 0.13
C THR A 1003 -35.11 3.85 -0.96
N SER A 1004 -36.02 4.77 -0.58
CA SER A 1004 -36.79 5.60 -1.51
C SER A 1004 -35.91 6.42 -2.46
N ILE A 1005 -34.78 6.93 -1.98
CA ILE A 1005 -33.85 7.78 -2.75
C ILE A 1005 -32.68 7.02 -3.39
N ALA A 1006 -32.68 5.68 -3.36
CA ALA A 1006 -31.65 4.86 -4.01
C ALA A 1006 -31.48 5.28 -5.47
N PRO A 1007 -30.23 5.47 -5.96
CA PRO A 1007 -28.95 5.04 -5.40
C PRO A 1007 -28.28 6.02 -4.41
N PHE A 1008 -28.89 7.16 -4.07
CA PHE A 1008 -28.30 8.19 -3.20
C PHE A 1008 -28.38 7.86 -1.70
N ASP A 1009 -28.19 6.59 -1.36
CA ASP A 1009 -28.19 6.02 0.00
C ASP A 1009 -26.89 5.28 0.33
N ARG A 1010 -25.80 5.76 -0.26
CA ARG A 1010 -24.41 5.30 -0.09
C ARG A 1010 -23.50 6.49 0.22
N PRO A 1011 -22.23 6.26 0.60
CA PRO A 1011 -21.23 7.33 0.69
C PRO A 1011 -20.87 7.90 -0.69
N PHE A 1012 -20.85 9.23 -0.78
CA PHE A 1012 -20.43 10.01 -1.95
C PHE A 1012 -19.20 10.86 -1.57
N HIS A 1013 -18.47 11.32 -2.59
CA HIS A 1013 -17.37 12.27 -2.48
C HIS A 1013 -17.67 13.51 -3.35
N VAL A 1014 -17.04 14.64 -3.04
CA VAL A 1014 -17.18 15.88 -3.83
C VAL A 1014 -16.25 15.83 -5.05
N SER A 1015 -16.65 16.46 -6.15
CA SER A 1015 -15.75 16.92 -7.22
C SER A 1015 -16.18 18.30 -7.73
N LEU A 1016 -15.18 19.13 -8.05
CA LEU A 1016 -15.32 20.48 -8.59
C LEU A 1016 -14.45 20.57 -9.85
N GLY A 1017 -14.99 21.02 -10.99
CA GLY A 1017 -14.22 21.08 -12.24
C GLY A 1017 -14.94 21.75 -13.41
N VAL A 1018 -14.20 21.93 -14.52
CA VAL A 1018 -14.68 22.56 -15.75
C VAL A 1018 -14.45 21.65 -16.95
N SER A 1019 -15.52 21.12 -17.52
CA SER A 1019 -15.55 20.39 -18.79
C SER A 1019 -15.70 21.36 -19.98
N VAL A 1020 -15.33 20.91 -21.18
CA VAL A 1020 -15.66 21.62 -22.43
C VAL A 1020 -16.20 20.61 -23.44
N GLY A 1021 -17.27 20.96 -24.14
CA GLY A 1021 -17.92 20.12 -25.15
C GLY A 1021 -18.42 18.78 -24.58
N GLY A 1022 -18.07 17.67 -25.23
CA GLY A 1022 -18.52 16.33 -24.84
C GLY A 1022 -19.90 15.95 -25.38
N ILE A 1023 -20.40 14.76 -25.00
CA ILE A 1023 -21.62 14.18 -25.57
C ILE A 1023 -22.85 14.19 -24.64
N ARG A 1024 -22.73 14.79 -23.45
CA ARG A 1024 -23.79 14.85 -22.42
C ARG A 1024 -24.19 16.26 -22.01
N ASP A 1025 -23.25 17.18 -21.86
CA ASP A 1025 -23.56 18.51 -21.31
C ASP A 1025 -24.32 19.40 -22.30
N PHE A 1026 -24.09 19.21 -23.60
CA PHE A 1026 -24.75 19.95 -24.68
C PHE A 1026 -25.68 19.02 -25.45
N GLU A 1027 -26.98 19.29 -25.45
CA GLU A 1027 -27.99 18.54 -26.22
C GLU A 1027 -27.69 18.66 -27.74
N ASP A 1028 -28.26 17.80 -28.59
CA ASP A 1028 -28.16 18.01 -30.06
C ASP A 1028 -29.26 18.98 -30.50
N GLY A 1029 -29.05 19.69 -31.61
CA GLY A 1029 -29.98 20.72 -32.10
C GLY A 1029 -29.96 22.04 -31.32
N CYS A 1030 -29.11 22.21 -30.30
CA CYS A 1030 -29.03 23.47 -29.55
C CYS A 1030 -28.29 24.59 -30.30
N ASP A 1031 -28.77 25.81 -30.12
CA ASP A 1031 -28.32 27.04 -30.80
C ASP A 1031 -27.92 28.12 -29.78
N ASN A 1032 -26.86 28.88 -30.08
CA ASN A 1032 -26.39 30.00 -29.28
C ASN A 1032 -26.36 31.28 -30.12
N ASN A 1033 -27.38 32.13 -29.99
CA ASN A 1033 -27.52 33.39 -30.73
C ASN A 1033 -27.51 33.24 -32.28
N GLY A 1034 -28.11 32.18 -32.83
CA GLY A 1034 -28.09 31.88 -34.26
C GLY A 1034 -26.84 31.12 -34.74
N LYS A 1035 -25.98 30.67 -33.80
CA LYS A 1035 -24.90 29.72 -34.06
C LYS A 1035 -25.31 28.33 -33.57
N PRO A 1036 -25.60 27.36 -34.45
CA PRO A 1036 -25.88 25.99 -34.03
C PRO A 1036 -24.62 25.33 -33.47
N LYS A 1037 -24.82 24.38 -32.55
CA LYS A 1037 -23.76 23.54 -31.99
C LYS A 1037 -22.93 22.83 -33.08
N PRO A 1038 -21.59 22.99 -33.11
CA PRO A 1038 -20.77 22.48 -34.21
C PRO A 1038 -20.50 20.96 -34.20
N TRP A 1039 -21.19 20.16 -33.37
CA TRP A 1039 -21.07 18.69 -33.37
C TRP A 1039 -22.39 17.99 -32.98
N SER A 1040 -22.59 16.76 -33.45
CA SER A 1040 -23.59 15.84 -32.89
C SER A 1040 -22.96 14.97 -31.80
N ASN A 1041 -23.72 14.69 -30.76
CA ASN A 1041 -23.40 13.72 -29.70
C ASN A 1041 -23.26 12.27 -30.20
N SER A 1042 -23.63 12.00 -31.46
CA SER A 1042 -23.58 10.68 -32.09
C SER A 1042 -22.44 10.49 -33.12
N ASP A 1043 -21.78 11.57 -33.57
CA ASP A 1043 -20.68 11.48 -34.55
C ASP A 1043 -19.37 11.07 -33.84
N PRO A 1044 -18.69 9.98 -34.23
CA PRO A 1044 -17.39 9.63 -33.65
C PRO A 1044 -16.31 10.71 -33.85
N ARG A 1045 -16.49 11.65 -34.80
CA ARG A 1045 -15.61 12.79 -35.05
C ARG A 1045 -16.09 14.10 -34.40
N ALA A 1046 -17.04 14.04 -33.45
CA ALA A 1046 -17.59 15.21 -32.76
C ALA A 1046 -16.53 16.17 -32.21
N MET A 1047 -15.45 15.63 -31.63
CA MET A 1047 -14.31 16.42 -31.12
C MET A 1047 -13.57 17.18 -32.23
N THR A 1048 -13.39 16.57 -33.41
CA THR A 1048 -12.81 17.21 -34.59
C THR A 1048 -13.73 18.30 -35.15
N ALA A 1049 -15.05 18.06 -35.18
CA ALA A 1049 -16.02 19.06 -35.62
C ALA A 1049 -16.04 20.28 -34.68
N PHE A 1050 -15.98 20.07 -33.37
CA PHE A 1050 -15.76 21.12 -32.38
C PHE A 1050 -14.45 21.90 -32.60
N TRP A 1051 -13.32 21.20 -32.83
CA TRP A 1051 -12.00 21.81 -33.05
C TRP A 1051 -11.90 22.64 -34.34
N ASN A 1052 -12.50 22.17 -35.42
CA ASN A 1052 -12.48 22.87 -36.71
C ASN A 1052 -13.22 24.21 -36.67
N ASN A 1053 -14.24 24.32 -35.82
CA ASN A 1053 -15.02 25.56 -35.63
C ASN A 1053 -14.42 26.50 -34.55
N ARG A 1054 -13.18 26.26 -34.08
CA ARG A 1054 -12.57 27.03 -32.96
C ARG A 1054 -12.56 28.54 -33.12
N GLN A 1055 -12.37 29.04 -34.34
CA GLN A 1055 -12.34 30.49 -34.62
C GLN A 1055 -13.67 31.19 -34.25
N GLU A 1056 -14.78 30.46 -34.23
CA GLU A 1056 -16.10 31.01 -33.89
C GLU A 1056 -16.39 31.11 -32.40
N TRP A 1057 -15.83 30.20 -31.59
CA TRP A 1057 -16.12 30.11 -30.15
C TRP A 1057 -14.96 30.55 -29.26
N GLN A 1058 -13.70 30.40 -29.70
CA GLN A 1058 -12.51 30.78 -28.93
C GLN A 1058 -12.47 32.27 -28.59
N THR A 1059 -13.05 33.13 -29.44
CA THR A 1059 -13.15 34.58 -29.22
C THR A 1059 -14.07 34.96 -28.04
N THR A 1060 -14.96 34.05 -27.62
CA THR A 1060 -15.83 34.23 -26.44
C THR A 1060 -15.14 33.90 -25.12
N TRP A 1061 -13.97 33.25 -25.16
CA TRP A 1061 -13.23 32.83 -23.96
C TRP A 1061 -12.35 33.97 -23.46
N GLN A 1062 -12.79 34.65 -22.40
CA GLN A 1062 -12.13 35.84 -21.85
C GLN A 1062 -11.35 35.51 -20.57
N LYS A 1063 -10.09 35.97 -20.51
CA LYS A 1063 -9.11 35.56 -19.49
C LYS A 1063 -9.48 36.07 -18.09
N GLY A 1064 -10.20 35.25 -17.33
CA GLY A 1064 -10.63 35.50 -15.96
C GLY A 1064 -12.13 35.27 -15.76
N ASP A 1065 -12.95 35.51 -16.79
CA ASP A 1065 -14.38 35.23 -16.77
C ASP A 1065 -14.72 33.82 -17.27
N SER A 1066 -13.85 33.20 -18.08
CA SER A 1066 -13.93 31.77 -18.41
C SER A 1066 -13.44 30.84 -17.29
N ALA A 1067 -13.26 31.34 -16.07
CA ALA A 1067 -12.89 30.56 -14.90
C ALA A 1067 -14.11 30.22 -14.03
N PHE A 1068 -14.23 28.97 -13.60
CA PHE A 1068 -15.05 28.61 -12.44
C PHE A 1068 -14.27 29.01 -11.18
N ILE A 1069 -14.87 29.84 -10.33
CA ILE A 1069 -14.22 30.41 -9.16
C ILE A 1069 -14.96 29.96 -7.91
N VAL A 1070 -14.32 29.16 -7.06
CA VAL A 1070 -14.91 28.65 -5.81
C VAL A 1070 -14.20 29.31 -4.63
N LYS A 1071 -14.96 30.07 -3.83
CA LYS A 1071 -14.43 30.81 -2.68
C LYS A 1071 -14.57 30.02 -1.37
N SER A 1072 -15.57 29.15 -1.24
CA SER A 1072 -15.62 28.22 -0.11
C SER A 1072 -16.54 27.03 -0.37
N ILE A 1073 -16.26 25.90 0.28
CA ILE A 1073 -17.19 24.79 0.48
C ILE A 1073 -17.28 24.44 1.97
N LYS A 1074 -18.51 24.28 2.45
CA LYS A 1074 -18.85 23.85 3.81
C LYS A 1074 -19.82 22.69 3.73
N ILE A 1075 -19.56 21.63 4.49
CA ILE A 1075 -20.48 20.49 4.61
C ILE A 1075 -20.83 20.31 6.09
N THR A 1076 -22.11 20.39 6.39
CA THR A 1076 -22.67 20.29 7.74
C THR A 1076 -23.49 19.00 7.86
N ALA A 1077 -23.33 18.27 8.96
CA ALA A 1077 -24.04 17.02 9.23
C ALA A 1077 -25.49 17.24 9.71
N VAL A 1078 -26.43 16.38 9.28
CA VAL A 1078 -27.90 16.57 9.44
C VAL A 1078 -28.59 15.46 10.25
#